data_AF-A0A9N9TG21-F1
#
_entry.id   AF-A0A9N9TG21-F1
#
_cell.length_a   1.000
_cell.length_b   1.000
_cell.length_c   1.000
_cell.angle_alpha   90.00
_cell.angle_beta   90.00
_cell.angle_gamma   90.00
#
_symmetry.space_group_name_H-M   'P 1'
#
loop_
_entity.id
_entity.type
_entity.pdbx_description
1 polymer ?
#
loop_
_entity_poly.entity_id
_entity_poly.type
_entity_poly.pdbx_seq_one_letter_code
_entity_poly.pdbx_strand_id
1 'polypeptide(L)'
;MNDQNVNDTDNDNNKPEQATVKAEEEGVDEIQQFVEETVNDLCTCAVKRAGIKAFIDGEIKELCSCTGKISTLAIERDVITSSLYLPDVPSISNIVESNSGNLAKSNTSTYFPIGYTTSNLNDILSFDENDWTIMDNATDGSGEDKDLVSLSALDIPSIILDKMEDLFPEENNTLLKYGPLIGAIDEGTSSTRFLVFASKTAEVLTYHQIPIESIVPQEGWFEQDPKEILNAVIETIKVTCDNLGKLNINVSEIAAIGITNQRETTIVWDSLTGEPLYNAIVWMDTRTHSTVDEILKFGMRNQNFLQQLCGLPVSTYFSALKIKWLMDNVPHVKEAIEDKRCLFGTVDTWLIWNLTGGVKGGIHITDCTNASRTMLMNIETLDWDPKLCEIFGIPMHILPTIKSSSEIYACIYMNSVLDGVPISGILGDQQAALVGEMCFNNGQAKCTYGTGCFILYNTGPRKVLSSHGLLTTVAYQFGPKTTPIYALEGSVAIAGIGIKWLRDNLEILKDVSESTDMALSVGTEGEVVFVPAFSGLYAPYWRKDARSVICGLTEETKPGHLVKAALEAVCFQVRDVLEAMTLDCNMSLNKLLVDGGMTVNDYLMQMQSDYCGIPVVRPTLTETTSFGAAVAAGIAKGIAVWELDKILPVPCDTFNPLISEDVRNMKYSKWKMGIERSIGWVKSGNLADDINLPRMVEWDDDEAGGKIAAAAPAGLFLLGAAVFIAFSEFMRRRLV
;
A
#
# COMPACT_ATOMS: atom_id res chain seq x y z
N MET A 1 62.06 -34.91 19.30
CA MET A 1 62.67 -34.08 20.35
C MET A 1 61.53 -33.67 21.25
N ASN A 2 61.18 -34.53 22.21
CA ASN A 2 61.71 -34.58 23.59
C ASN A 2 61.10 -33.41 24.39
N ASP A 3 60.39 -33.57 25.51
CA ASP A 3 60.29 -34.62 26.54
C ASP A 3 58.85 -34.58 27.12
N GLN A 4 58.16 -35.65 27.53
CA GLN A 4 58.39 -36.65 28.58
C GLN A 4 58.48 -36.14 30.03
N ASN A 5 57.62 -36.76 30.85
CA ASN A 5 57.71 -37.10 32.29
C ASN A 5 56.93 -36.23 33.29
N VAL A 6 55.93 -36.74 34.03
CA VAL A 6 55.75 -37.98 34.85
C VAL A 6 56.13 -37.76 36.32
N ASN A 7 55.08 -37.84 37.17
CA ASN A 7 54.99 -38.44 38.51
C ASN A 7 55.29 -37.68 39.82
N ASP A 8 54.21 -37.66 40.62
CA ASP A 8 54.04 -38.30 41.94
C ASP A 8 54.37 -37.59 43.27
N THR A 9 53.37 -37.78 44.16
CA THR A 9 53.37 -38.00 45.62
C THR A 9 53.31 -36.81 46.59
N ASP A 10 52.16 -36.75 47.30
CA ASP A 10 51.91 -36.71 48.76
C ASP A 10 52.86 -35.85 49.62
N ASN A 11 52.45 -35.04 50.61
CA ASN A 11 51.38 -35.22 51.58
C ASN A 11 51.22 -33.96 52.46
N ASP A 12 49.99 -33.72 52.93
CA ASP A 12 49.57 -33.27 54.28
C ASP A 12 49.52 -31.79 54.80
N ASN A 13 48.31 -31.49 55.31
CA ASN A 13 47.87 -30.59 56.40
C ASN A 13 47.61 -29.08 56.17
N ASN A 14 46.32 -28.67 56.05
CA ASN A 14 45.43 -28.22 57.17
C ASN A 14 44.21 -27.36 56.72
N LYS A 15 43.00 -27.82 57.12
CA LYS A 15 41.78 -27.07 57.58
C LYS A 15 40.83 -26.32 56.57
N PRO A 16 39.54 -26.13 56.95
CA PRO A 16 38.36 -26.34 56.09
C PRO A 16 37.56 -25.07 55.73
N GLU A 17 36.76 -25.11 54.65
CA GLU A 17 35.40 -24.54 54.49
C GLU A 17 35.00 -24.43 53.00
N GLN A 18 33.69 -24.39 52.74
CA GLN A 18 32.99 -24.15 51.46
C GLN A 18 32.57 -25.39 50.63
N ALA A 19 31.42 -25.95 51.00
CA ALA A 19 30.57 -26.74 50.12
C ALA A 19 29.10 -26.46 50.45
N THR A 20 28.61 -25.25 50.07
CA THR A 20 27.19 -24.87 50.10
C THR A 20 26.95 -23.61 49.25
N VAL A 21 27.29 -23.63 47.95
CA VAL A 21 26.83 -22.60 46.97
C VAL A 21 26.69 -23.21 45.56
N LYS A 22 26.19 -24.44 45.43
CA LYS A 22 26.06 -25.09 44.09
C LYS A 22 24.75 -25.85 43.87
N ALA A 23 23.74 -25.61 44.70
CA ALA A 23 22.42 -26.22 44.57
C ALA A 23 21.27 -25.20 44.52
N GLU A 24 21.57 -23.89 44.52
CA GLU A 24 20.57 -22.82 44.39
C GLU A 24 20.55 -22.18 42.99
N GLU A 25 21.59 -22.36 42.15
CA GLU A 25 21.61 -21.82 40.78
C GLU A 25 20.88 -22.73 39.77
N GLU A 26 20.97 -24.06 39.89
CA GLU A 26 20.29 -24.98 38.94
C GLU A 26 18.76 -25.05 39.13
N GLY A 27 18.24 -24.72 40.32
CA GLY A 27 16.80 -24.71 40.60
C GLY A 27 16.09 -23.41 40.19
N VAL A 28 16.82 -22.30 40.03
CA VAL A 28 16.27 -21.02 39.59
C VAL A 28 16.06 -21.01 38.07
N ASP A 29 16.98 -21.63 37.32
CA ASP A 29 16.87 -21.75 35.86
C ASP A 29 15.69 -22.65 35.43
N GLU A 30 15.44 -23.76 36.13
CA GLU A 30 14.29 -24.64 35.83
C GLU A 30 12.94 -24.00 36.18
N ILE A 31 12.88 -23.21 37.27
CA ILE A 31 11.67 -22.47 37.66
C ILE A 31 11.42 -21.30 36.70
N GLN A 32 12.47 -20.59 36.28
CA GLN A 32 12.37 -19.51 35.31
C GLN A 32 11.92 -20.03 33.95
N GLN A 33 12.47 -21.15 33.49
CA GLN A 33 12.06 -21.80 32.24
C GLN A 33 10.60 -22.28 32.31
N PHE A 34 10.17 -22.85 33.44
CA PHE A 34 8.79 -23.28 33.64
C PHE A 34 7.80 -22.09 33.68
N VAL A 35 8.20 -20.97 34.30
CA VAL A 35 7.39 -19.73 34.35
C VAL A 35 7.32 -19.08 32.97
N GLU A 36 8.43 -19.02 32.22
CA GLU A 36 8.46 -18.49 30.85
C GLU A 36 7.62 -19.33 29.88
N GLU A 37 7.69 -20.66 29.95
CA GLU A 37 6.84 -21.56 29.16
C GLU A 37 5.36 -21.42 29.54
N THR A 38 5.04 -21.35 30.83
CA THR A 38 3.65 -21.22 31.31
C THR A 38 3.04 -19.85 30.96
N VAL A 39 3.83 -18.77 31.01
CA VAL A 39 3.40 -17.42 30.63
C VAL A 39 3.23 -17.30 29.11
N ASN A 40 4.14 -17.88 28.32
CA ASN A 40 3.97 -17.92 26.86
C ASN A 40 2.74 -18.72 26.45
N ASP A 41 2.47 -19.86 27.10
CA ASP A 41 1.27 -20.66 26.84
C ASP A 41 -0.01 -19.92 27.27
N LEU A 42 0.02 -19.17 28.38
CA LEU A 42 -1.10 -18.35 28.83
C LEU A 42 -1.37 -17.15 27.91
N CYS A 43 -0.33 -16.44 27.45
CA CYS A 43 -0.45 -15.33 26.52
C CYS A 43 -0.91 -15.80 25.13
N THR A 44 -0.34 -16.90 24.62
CA THR A 44 -0.77 -17.51 23.35
C THR A 44 -2.20 -18.04 23.44
N CYS A 45 -2.58 -18.64 24.58
CA CYS A 45 -3.97 -19.03 24.83
C CYS A 45 -4.90 -17.83 24.99
N ALA A 46 -4.46 -16.72 25.58
CA ALA A 46 -5.28 -15.52 25.75
C ALA A 46 -5.54 -14.82 24.41
N VAL A 47 -4.54 -14.70 23.54
CA VAL A 47 -4.68 -14.14 22.18
C VAL A 47 -5.56 -15.07 21.31
N LYS A 48 -5.32 -16.39 21.35
CA LYS A 48 -6.19 -17.37 20.67
C LYS A 48 -7.62 -17.36 21.20
N ARG A 49 -7.82 -17.25 22.52
CA ARG A 49 -9.15 -17.15 23.14
C ARG A 49 -9.83 -15.82 22.82
N ALA A 50 -9.09 -14.71 22.71
CA ALA A 50 -9.64 -13.42 22.30
C ALA A 50 -10.09 -13.45 20.83
N GLY A 51 -9.29 -14.04 19.94
CA GLY A 51 -9.66 -14.26 18.54
C GLY A 51 -10.86 -15.20 18.37
N ILE A 52 -10.88 -16.34 19.09
CA ILE A 52 -11.99 -17.30 19.08
C ILE A 52 -13.26 -16.69 19.70
N LYS A 53 -13.13 -15.91 20.78
CA LYS A 53 -14.28 -15.22 21.39
C LYS A 53 -14.83 -14.13 20.47
N ALA A 54 -13.98 -13.37 19.77
CA ALA A 54 -14.42 -12.40 18.77
C ALA A 54 -15.13 -13.08 17.57
N PHE A 55 -14.65 -14.25 17.15
CA PHE A 55 -15.27 -15.08 16.11
C PHE A 55 -16.65 -15.62 16.57
N ILE A 56 -16.73 -16.19 17.77
CA ILE A 56 -17.97 -16.71 18.36
C ILE A 56 -18.98 -15.59 18.63
N ASP A 57 -18.54 -14.44 19.16
CA ASP A 57 -19.41 -13.27 19.38
C ASP A 57 -19.90 -12.66 18.05
N GLY A 58 -19.13 -12.85 16.97
CA GLY A 58 -19.52 -12.54 15.60
C GLY A 58 -20.62 -13.46 15.06
N GLU A 59 -20.44 -14.79 15.18
CA GLU A 59 -21.44 -15.77 14.74
C GLU A 59 -22.72 -15.76 15.60
N ILE A 60 -22.62 -15.52 16.91
CA ILE A 60 -23.78 -15.39 17.79
C ILE A 60 -24.61 -14.16 17.43
N LYS A 61 -23.97 -13.06 17.00
CA LYS A 61 -24.70 -11.88 16.49
C LYS A 61 -25.40 -12.14 15.17
N GLU A 62 -24.82 -12.96 14.29
CA GLU A 62 -25.48 -13.39 13.04
C GLU A 62 -26.67 -14.32 13.33
N LEU A 63 -26.51 -15.31 14.24
CA LEU A 63 -27.60 -16.19 14.68
C LEU A 63 -28.74 -15.42 15.35
N CYS A 64 -28.43 -14.42 16.19
CA CYS A 64 -29.44 -13.56 16.79
C CYS A 64 -30.14 -12.64 15.78
N SER A 65 -29.54 -12.37 14.62
CA SER A 65 -30.17 -11.58 13.54
C SER A 65 -31.15 -12.42 12.68
N CYS A 66 -31.00 -13.75 12.67
CA CYS A 66 -31.82 -14.65 11.87
C CYS A 66 -33.08 -15.19 12.58
N THR A 67 -33.24 -14.99 13.90
CA THR A 67 -34.44 -15.46 14.62
C THR A 67 -35.08 -14.35 15.43
N GLY A 68 -36.00 -13.61 14.80
CA GLY A 68 -36.87 -12.68 15.50
C GLY A 68 -37.88 -13.42 16.39
N LYS A 69 -37.54 -13.62 17.67
CA LYS A 69 -38.48 -13.76 18.81
C LYS A 69 -37.73 -13.80 20.15
N ILE A 70 -38.17 -12.93 21.06
CA ILE A 70 -37.67 -12.78 22.42
C ILE A 70 -38.29 -13.83 23.34
N SER A 71 -37.46 -14.54 24.12
CA SER A 71 -37.75 -14.86 25.53
C SER A 71 -36.48 -15.30 26.26
N THR A 72 -36.09 -14.46 27.24
CA THR A 72 -35.43 -14.76 28.52
C THR A 72 -34.58 -16.03 28.63
N LEU A 73 -33.26 -15.88 28.69
CA LEU A 73 -32.35 -16.88 29.25
C LEU A 73 -31.41 -16.19 30.24
N ALA A 74 -31.75 -16.34 31.52
CA ALA A 74 -30.82 -16.16 32.63
C ALA A 74 -29.85 -17.34 32.62
N ILE A 75 -28.54 -17.06 32.65
CA ILE A 75 -27.52 -18.08 32.88
C ILE A 75 -26.83 -17.73 34.19
N GLU A 76 -27.14 -18.54 35.20
CA GLU A 76 -26.47 -18.60 36.49
C GLU A 76 -25.01 -19.03 36.32
N ARG A 77 -24.19 -18.51 37.22
CA ARG A 77 -22.79 -18.87 37.47
C ARG A 77 -22.68 -20.30 38.04
N ASP A 78 -21.54 -20.91 37.70
CA ASP A 78 -20.83 -22.02 38.36
C ASP A 78 -21.37 -23.45 38.20
N VAL A 79 -20.59 -24.29 37.51
CA VAL A 79 -20.07 -25.61 37.99
C VAL A 79 -18.88 -26.02 37.11
N ILE A 80 -17.64 -26.00 37.64
CA ILE A 80 -16.70 -27.15 37.67
C ILE A 80 -15.76 -26.97 38.88
N THR A 81 -16.15 -27.52 40.02
CA THR A 81 -15.23 -28.20 40.95
C THR A 81 -16.00 -29.38 41.54
N SER A 82 -15.46 -30.58 41.43
CA SER A 82 -15.93 -31.73 42.20
C SER A 82 -14.74 -32.56 42.67
N SER A 83 -14.40 -32.39 43.94
CA SER A 83 -13.70 -33.39 44.75
C SER A 83 -14.76 -34.23 45.47
N LEU A 84 -14.55 -35.55 45.50
CA LEU A 84 -15.30 -36.50 46.33
C LEU A 84 -15.18 -36.15 47.82
N TYR A 85 -16.27 -36.37 48.59
CA TYR A 85 -16.22 -37.17 49.82
C TYR A 85 -17.63 -37.67 50.20
N LEU A 86 -17.68 -38.94 50.61
CA LEU A 86 -18.84 -39.79 50.96
C LEU A 86 -19.53 -39.38 52.28
N PRO A 87 -20.77 -39.87 52.52
CA PRO A 87 -20.90 -40.99 53.48
C PRO A 87 -21.94 -42.10 53.13
N ASP A 88 -21.58 -43.31 53.55
CA ASP A 88 -22.34 -44.49 54.04
C ASP A 88 -23.54 -45.17 53.30
N VAL A 89 -23.26 -46.39 52.75
CA VAL A 89 -23.90 -47.75 52.92
C VAL A 89 -25.43 -47.96 52.63
N PRO A 90 -25.98 -49.12 52.12
CA PRO A 90 -25.41 -50.46 51.78
C PRO A 90 -25.78 -51.11 50.41
N SER A 91 -24.94 -52.11 50.05
CA SER A 91 -25.21 -53.41 49.39
C SER A 91 -25.78 -53.50 47.96
N ILE A 92 -25.10 -54.24 47.07
CA ILE A 92 -25.49 -55.58 46.56
C ILE A 92 -24.43 -56.10 45.54
N SER A 93 -23.74 -57.15 45.96
CA SER A 93 -23.16 -58.31 45.26
C SER A 93 -22.86 -58.35 43.74
N ASN A 94 -21.65 -58.91 43.47
CA ASN A 94 -21.27 -59.93 42.48
C ASN A 94 -20.99 -59.56 41.01
N ILE A 95 -19.74 -59.85 40.59
CA ILE A 95 -19.25 -60.67 39.43
C ILE A 95 -17.79 -60.20 39.20
N VAL A 96 -16.74 -60.83 39.73
CA VAL A 96 -16.14 -62.15 39.43
C VAL A 96 -15.50 -62.24 38.04
N GLU A 97 -14.16 -62.35 38.07
CA GLU A 97 -13.27 -63.06 37.12
C GLU A 97 -13.10 -62.47 35.71
N SER A 98 -11.99 -62.67 35.00
CA SER A 98 -10.61 -63.09 35.25
C SER A 98 -9.96 -63.08 33.86
N ASN A 99 -8.70 -62.67 33.74
CA ASN A 99 -7.66 -63.44 33.05
C ASN A 99 -6.35 -62.64 32.94
N SER A 100 -5.42 -63.05 33.80
CA SER A 100 -4.00 -63.28 33.53
C SER A 100 -3.73 -63.81 32.11
N GLY A 101 -2.58 -63.58 31.46
CA GLY A 101 -1.33 -62.97 31.89
C GLY A 101 -0.19 -63.26 30.90
N ASN A 102 1.03 -63.06 31.42
CA ASN A 102 2.41 -63.29 30.91
C ASN A 102 3.09 -62.09 30.21
N LEU A 103 4.06 -61.39 30.84
CA LEU A 103 5.44 -61.76 31.31
C LEU A 103 6.36 -62.10 30.12
N ALA A 104 7.60 -61.61 29.94
CA ALA A 104 8.60 -60.86 30.75
C ALA A 104 9.65 -60.27 29.74
N LYS A 105 10.55 -59.29 30.01
CA LYS A 105 11.67 -59.16 30.99
C LYS A 105 12.24 -57.71 30.87
N SER A 106 12.31 -56.91 31.94
CA SER A 106 13.43 -56.64 32.89
C SER A 106 14.64 -55.89 32.28
N ASN A 107 15.03 -54.69 32.75
CA ASN A 107 15.75 -54.39 34.01
C ASN A 107 15.49 -52.92 34.44
N THR A 108 14.93 -52.62 35.64
CA THR A 108 15.57 -52.31 36.96
C THR A 108 16.54 -51.12 36.93
N SER A 109 16.52 -50.10 37.79
CA SER A 109 15.83 -49.73 39.05
C SER A 109 16.04 -48.19 39.19
N THR A 110 15.35 -47.38 39.99
CA THR A 110 15.24 -47.41 41.46
C THR A 110 14.29 -46.27 41.89
N TYR A 111 13.33 -46.58 42.76
CA TYR A 111 12.48 -45.64 43.49
C TYR A 111 13.20 -45.17 44.77
N PHE A 112 13.05 -43.90 45.16
CA PHE A 112 12.93 -43.49 46.56
C PHE A 112 11.87 -42.37 46.70
N PRO A 113 11.18 -42.28 47.85
CA PRO A 113 9.91 -41.58 48.02
C PRO A 113 10.06 -40.28 48.80
N ILE A 114 9.33 -39.21 48.43
CA ILE A 114 9.11 -38.09 49.35
C ILE A 114 7.70 -37.54 49.11
N GLY A 115 6.84 -37.66 50.13
CA GLY A 115 5.59 -36.93 50.21
C GLY A 115 5.84 -35.52 50.74
N TYR A 116 5.12 -34.55 50.20
CA TYR A 116 4.87 -33.28 50.88
C TYR A 116 3.42 -32.87 50.69
N THR A 117 2.79 -32.67 51.83
CA THR A 117 1.46 -32.11 52.05
C THR A 117 1.38 -30.67 51.56
N THR A 118 0.25 -30.27 50.98
CA THR A 118 -0.07 -28.87 50.69
C THR A 118 -0.21 -28.06 51.97
N SER A 119 0.88 -27.42 52.38
CA SER A 119 0.90 -26.37 53.38
C SER A 119 2.15 -25.51 53.14
N ASN A 120 1.97 -24.39 52.46
CA ASN A 120 2.71 -23.12 52.55
C ASN A 120 2.63 -22.35 51.24
N LEU A 121 1.55 -21.59 51.07
CA LEU A 121 1.40 -20.54 50.06
C LEU A 121 0.79 -19.27 50.70
N ASN A 122 0.99 -19.10 52.01
CA ASN A 122 0.53 -17.93 52.77
C ASN A 122 1.67 -17.01 53.24
N ASP A 123 2.92 -17.24 52.82
CA ASP A 123 4.08 -16.45 53.29
C ASP A 123 4.70 -15.51 52.23
N ILE A 124 3.99 -15.17 51.15
CA ILE A 124 4.50 -14.21 50.12
C ILE A 124 3.66 -12.91 50.05
N LEU A 125 2.71 -12.68 50.95
CA LEU A 125 1.97 -11.41 51.00
C LEU A 125 1.73 -10.96 52.45
N SER A 126 2.75 -10.41 53.11
CA SER A 126 2.58 -9.55 54.28
C SER A 126 2.68 -8.09 53.84
N PHE A 127 1.56 -7.39 53.76
CA PHE A 127 1.51 -5.92 53.63
C PHE A 127 1.11 -5.33 54.99
N ASP A 128 1.86 -4.31 55.41
CA ASP A 128 1.84 -3.69 56.73
C ASP A 128 0.63 -2.74 56.88
N GLU A 129 -0.26 -3.05 57.82
CA GLU A 129 -1.36 -2.18 58.26
C GLU A 129 -0.84 -1.24 59.35
N ASN A 130 -0.27 -0.08 59.00
CA ASN A 130 -0.16 1.10 59.89
C ASN A 130 0.43 2.29 59.13
N ASP A 131 -0.43 3.06 58.46
CA ASP A 131 -0.29 4.51 58.36
C ASP A 131 -1.47 5.03 57.55
N TRP A 132 -2.55 5.47 58.21
CA TRP A 132 -3.43 6.58 57.77
C TRP A 132 -4.38 6.89 58.94
N THR A 133 -3.99 7.84 59.78
CA THR A 133 -4.84 8.44 60.82
C THR A 133 -5.83 9.41 60.17
N ILE A 134 -7.13 9.14 60.25
CA ILE A 134 -8.18 10.13 60.03
C ILE A 134 -8.87 10.39 61.38
N MET A 135 -8.81 11.64 61.83
CA MET A 135 -9.50 12.09 63.04
C MET A 135 -11.02 12.11 62.83
N ASP A 136 -11.71 11.45 63.75
CA ASP A 136 -13.16 11.52 63.94
C ASP A 136 -13.54 12.83 64.63
N ASN A 137 -14.55 13.53 64.09
CA ASN A 137 -15.38 14.46 64.87
C ASN A 137 -16.82 14.33 64.37
N ALA A 138 -17.63 13.69 65.20
CA ALA A 138 -19.07 13.56 65.08
C ALA A 138 -19.76 14.93 65.10
N THR A 139 -20.86 15.08 64.33
CA THR A 139 -22.11 15.76 64.74
C THR A 139 -23.06 15.97 63.53
N ASP A 140 -24.19 15.26 63.55
CA ASP A 140 -25.55 15.75 63.27
C ASP A 140 -26.04 15.91 61.80
N GLY A 141 -27.16 15.23 61.50
CA GLY A 141 -28.27 15.85 60.74
C GLY A 141 -28.44 15.50 59.25
N SER A 142 -29.53 14.79 58.97
CA SER A 142 -30.42 14.92 57.78
C SER A 142 -29.84 14.92 56.35
N GLY A 143 -30.33 13.96 55.56
CA GLY A 143 -30.87 14.23 54.22
C GLY A 143 -29.95 14.14 53.00
N GLU A 144 -30.31 13.21 52.12
CA GLU A 144 -30.15 13.21 50.65
C GLU A 144 -28.75 13.03 50.00
N ASP A 145 -28.78 12.16 48.97
CA ASP A 145 -27.88 11.94 47.84
C ASP A 145 -26.37 11.80 48.05
N LYS A 146 -25.87 10.57 47.83
CA LYS A 146 -24.51 10.34 47.33
C LYS A 146 -24.46 9.23 46.28
N ASP A 147 -23.86 9.61 45.15
CA ASP A 147 -23.63 8.86 43.93
C ASP A 147 -22.95 7.49 44.16
N LEU A 148 -23.44 6.51 43.40
CA LEU A 148 -22.73 5.28 43.09
C LEU A 148 -21.55 5.62 42.17
N VAL A 149 -20.34 5.66 42.71
CA VAL A 149 -19.12 5.63 41.90
C VAL A 149 -19.07 4.27 41.19
N SER A 150 -19.20 4.33 39.87
CA SER A 150 -18.99 3.22 38.95
C SER A 150 -17.55 2.69 39.04
N LEU A 151 -17.40 1.38 39.29
CA LEU A 151 -16.14 0.63 39.17
C LEU A 151 -15.66 0.46 37.71
N SER A 152 -16.11 1.30 36.77
CA SER A 152 -15.70 1.28 35.36
C SER A 152 -14.52 2.21 35.05
N ALA A 153 -13.77 2.66 36.05
CA ALA A 153 -12.66 3.62 35.91
C ALA A 153 -11.33 3.09 36.47
N LEU A 154 -11.09 1.78 36.37
CA LEU A 154 -9.77 1.20 36.57
C LEU A 154 -9.28 0.71 35.22
N ASP A 155 -8.35 1.46 34.61
CA ASP A 155 -7.53 1.01 33.49
C ASP A 155 -6.61 -0.12 33.99
N ILE A 156 -7.17 -1.33 34.04
CA ILE A 156 -6.42 -2.54 34.37
C ILE A 156 -5.28 -2.81 33.36
N PRO A 157 -5.38 -2.45 32.05
CA PRO A 157 -4.25 -2.64 31.13
C PRO A 157 -3.02 -1.78 31.45
N SER A 158 -3.19 -0.51 31.85
CA SER A 158 -2.06 0.38 32.12
C SER A 158 -1.33 0.00 33.41
N ILE A 159 -2.05 -0.43 34.44
CA ILE A 159 -1.46 -0.85 35.73
C ILE A 159 -0.64 -2.15 35.57
N ILE A 160 -1.02 -3.02 34.64
CA ILE A 160 -0.25 -4.25 34.33
C ILE A 160 1.01 -3.90 33.52
N LEU A 161 0.91 -2.95 32.57
CA LEU A 161 2.06 -2.46 31.80
C LEU A 161 3.08 -1.74 32.69
N ASP A 162 2.63 -0.82 33.55
CA ASP A 162 3.49 -0.08 34.49
C ASP A 162 4.21 -1.02 35.47
N LYS A 163 3.55 -2.10 35.92
CA LYS A 163 4.17 -3.09 36.81
C LYS A 163 5.06 -4.11 36.09
N MET A 164 4.94 -4.26 34.77
CA MET A 164 5.84 -5.09 33.98
C MET A 164 7.19 -4.40 33.75
N GLU A 165 7.23 -3.06 33.72
CA GLU A 165 8.48 -2.28 33.63
C GLU A 165 9.40 -2.50 34.85
N ASP A 166 8.83 -2.75 36.03
CA ASP A 166 9.60 -2.99 37.26
C ASP A 166 10.15 -4.42 37.39
N LEU A 167 9.64 -5.39 36.61
CA LEU A 167 9.95 -6.82 36.74
C LEU A 167 10.90 -7.38 35.67
N PHE A 168 11.11 -6.67 34.56
CA PHE A 168 11.96 -7.12 33.46
C PHE A 168 12.84 -5.97 32.94
N PRO A 169 14.19 -6.07 32.98
CA PRO A 169 15.06 -5.04 32.43
C PRO A 169 14.76 -4.82 30.94
N GLU A 170 14.79 -3.57 30.48
CA GLU A 170 14.45 -3.13 29.11
C GLU A 170 15.16 -3.88 27.96
N GLU A 171 16.21 -4.67 28.23
CA GLU A 171 17.09 -5.21 27.20
C GLU A 171 16.51 -6.39 26.39
N ASN A 172 15.41 -7.04 26.81
CA ASN A 172 14.89 -8.24 26.12
C ASN A 172 13.38 -8.25 25.78
N ASN A 173 12.62 -7.18 26.03
CA ASN A 173 11.18 -7.16 25.71
C ASN A 173 10.92 -6.40 24.39
N THR A 174 10.98 -7.13 23.29
CA THR A 174 10.69 -6.66 21.92
C THR A 174 9.34 -5.96 21.80
N LEU A 175 8.32 -6.45 22.51
CA LEU A 175 6.98 -5.86 22.52
C LEU A 175 6.96 -4.49 23.23
N LEU A 176 7.74 -4.31 24.30
CA LEU A 176 7.90 -3.01 24.95
C LEU A 176 8.64 -2.03 24.04
N LYS A 177 9.64 -2.51 23.28
CA LYS A 177 10.44 -1.65 22.40
C LYS A 177 9.71 -1.22 21.13
N TYR A 178 9.12 -2.16 20.41
CA TYR A 178 8.56 -1.92 19.06
C TYR A 178 7.03 -1.91 19.01
N GLY A 179 6.36 -2.41 20.05
CA GLY A 179 4.93 -2.70 20.04
C GLY A 179 4.60 -3.91 19.13
N PRO A 180 3.31 -4.20 18.92
CA PRO A 180 2.89 -5.18 17.91
C PRO A 180 3.46 -4.82 16.52
N LEU A 181 3.85 -5.82 15.75
CA LEU A 181 4.45 -5.62 14.43
C LEU A 181 3.39 -5.73 13.34
N ILE A 182 3.58 -4.99 12.24
CA ILE A 182 2.71 -5.09 11.07
C ILE A 182 3.54 -5.43 9.84
N GLY A 183 3.16 -6.48 9.14
CA GLY A 183 3.75 -6.87 7.86
C GLY A 183 3.10 -6.15 6.68
N ALA A 184 3.85 -5.90 5.63
CA ALA A 184 3.31 -5.41 4.36
C ALA A 184 3.94 -6.14 3.18
N ILE A 185 3.10 -6.74 2.34
CA ILE A 185 3.48 -7.25 1.02
C ILE A 185 3.33 -6.10 0.02
N ASP A 186 4.40 -5.79 -0.70
CA ASP A 186 4.43 -4.79 -1.76
C ASP A 186 4.81 -5.48 -3.08
N GLU A 187 3.80 -5.81 -3.88
CA GLU A 187 3.95 -6.45 -5.18
C GLU A 187 4.02 -5.38 -6.28
N GLY A 188 5.20 -4.82 -6.52
CA GLY A 188 5.42 -3.82 -7.56
C GLY A 188 5.78 -4.44 -8.91
N THR A 189 5.60 -3.69 -10.01
CA THR A 189 5.84 -4.18 -11.38
C THR A 189 7.27 -4.70 -11.64
N SER A 190 8.29 -4.20 -10.96
CA SER A 190 9.69 -4.62 -11.18
C SER A 190 10.25 -5.47 -10.04
N SER A 191 9.57 -5.54 -8.90
CA SER A 191 10.04 -6.28 -7.74
C SER A 191 8.94 -6.45 -6.71
N THR A 192 8.98 -7.57 -6.01
CA THR A 192 8.16 -7.87 -4.84
C THR A 192 8.96 -7.65 -3.56
N ARG A 193 8.31 -7.15 -2.50
CA ARG A 193 8.92 -6.95 -1.18
C ARG A 193 7.99 -7.44 -0.08
N PHE A 194 8.58 -7.84 1.04
CA PHE A 194 7.87 -7.97 2.32
C PHE A 194 8.62 -7.24 3.42
N LEU A 195 7.95 -6.26 4.03
CA LEU A 195 8.51 -5.36 5.05
C LEU A 195 7.79 -5.58 6.38
N VAL A 196 8.50 -5.42 7.49
CA VAL A 196 7.92 -5.46 8.83
C VAL A 196 8.15 -4.14 9.55
N PHE A 197 7.06 -3.52 10.00
CA PHE A 197 7.04 -2.23 10.66
C PHE A 197 6.84 -2.36 12.17
N ALA A 198 7.59 -1.58 12.94
CA ALA A 198 7.32 -1.38 14.36
C ALA A 198 6.15 -0.40 14.55
N SER A 199 5.14 -0.78 15.33
CA SER A 199 3.97 0.09 15.54
C SER A 199 4.28 1.36 16.32
N LYS A 200 5.22 1.29 17.28
CA LYS A 200 5.58 2.44 18.12
C LYS A 200 6.35 3.53 17.39
N THR A 201 7.13 3.20 16.36
CA THR A 201 8.06 4.14 15.70
C THR A 201 7.77 4.32 14.21
N ALA A 202 6.92 3.47 13.61
CA ALA A 202 6.73 3.33 12.17
C ALA A 202 8.01 2.98 11.39
N GLU A 203 9.06 2.54 12.08
CA GLU A 203 10.33 2.17 11.44
C GLU A 203 10.23 0.81 10.74
N VAL A 204 10.95 0.64 9.63
CA VAL A 204 11.12 -0.65 8.98
C VAL A 204 12.20 -1.42 9.74
N LEU A 205 11.82 -2.50 10.42
CA LEU A 205 12.73 -3.34 11.20
C LEU A 205 13.60 -4.22 10.29
N THR A 206 12.96 -4.83 9.29
CA THR A 206 13.64 -5.64 8.28
C THR A 206 12.73 -5.83 7.06
N TYR A 207 13.35 -6.16 5.93
CA TYR A 207 12.64 -6.51 4.70
C TYR A 207 13.49 -7.41 3.82
N HIS A 208 12.84 -7.99 2.81
CA HIS A 208 13.49 -8.64 1.68
C HIS A 208 12.81 -8.21 0.38
N GLN A 209 13.57 -8.20 -0.71
CA GLN A 209 13.12 -7.77 -2.02
C GLN A 209 13.66 -8.70 -3.08
N ILE A 210 12.78 -9.11 -4.01
CA ILE A 210 13.12 -9.96 -5.14
C ILE A 210 12.66 -9.25 -6.43
N PRO A 211 13.51 -9.12 -7.45
CA PRO A 211 13.11 -8.59 -8.75
C PRO A 211 12.14 -9.56 -9.46
N ILE A 212 11.16 -9.02 -10.18
CA ILE A 212 10.25 -9.79 -11.03
C ILE A 212 10.59 -9.50 -12.48
N GLU A 213 10.78 -10.55 -13.28
CA GLU A 213 11.07 -10.41 -14.70
C GLU A 213 9.81 -10.06 -15.50
N SER A 214 9.95 -9.12 -16.44
CA SER A 214 8.91 -8.83 -17.42
C SER A 214 9.17 -9.63 -18.68
N ILE A 215 8.17 -10.40 -19.10
CA ILE A 215 8.15 -11.14 -20.35
C ILE A 215 7.62 -10.19 -21.43
N VAL A 216 8.38 -10.04 -22.52
CA VAL A 216 8.00 -9.19 -23.66
C VAL A 216 7.90 -10.06 -24.92
N PRO A 217 6.76 -10.73 -25.15
CA PRO A 217 6.61 -11.63 -26.30
C PRO A 217 6.75 -10.90 -27.65
N GLN A 218 6.31 -9.65 -27.69
CA GLN A 218 6.45 -8.74 -28.83
C GLN A 218 6.37 -7.28 -28.37
N GLU A 219 6.68 -6.34 -29.27
CA GLU A 219 6.65 -4.91 -28.97
C GLU A 219 5.29 -4.46 -28.42
N GLY A 220 5.32 -3.73 -27.30
CA GLY A 220 4.12 -3.23 -26.62
C GLY A 220 3.36 -4.26 -25.78
N TRP A 221 3.81 -5.52 -25.76
CA TRP A 221 3.23 -6.58 -24.93
C TRP A 221 4.09 -6.82 -23.70
N PHE A 222 3.48 -6.76 -22.53
CA PHE A 222 4.13 -6.92 -21.24
C PHE A 222 3.37 -7.94 -20.42
N GLU A 223 4.05 -9.02 -20.08
CA GLU A 223 3.51 -10.15 -19.32
C GLU A 223 4.39 -10.45 -18.12
N GLN A 224 3.81 -11.08 -17.10
CA GLN A 224 4.54 -11.66 -15.96
C GLN A 224 3.99 -13.05 -15.67
N ASP A 225 4.83 -13.98 -15.21
CA ASP A 225 4.36 -15.29 -14.75
C ASP A 225 3.68 -15.13 -13.36
N PRO A 226 2.38 -15.44 -13.22
CA PRO A 226 1.69 -15.34 -11.92
C PRO A 226 2.30 -16.23 -10.83
N LYS A 227 2.94 -17.35 -11.22
CA LYS A 227 3.65 -18.22 -10.27
C LYS A 227 4.96 -17.62 -9.81
N GLU A 228 5.68 -16.92 -10.68
CA GLU A 228 6.90 -16.19 -10.30
C GLU A 228 6.57 -15.11 -9.26
N ILE A 229 5.51 -14.32 -9.51
CA ILE A 229 4.99 -13.33 -8.56
C ILE A 229 4.70 -13.98 -7.20
N LEU A 230 3.93 -15.08 -7.19
CA LEU A 230 3.57 -15.77 -5.95
C LEU A 230 4.80 -16.33 -5.22
N ASN A 231 5.72 -16.97 -5.94
CA ASN A 231 6.92 -17.55 -5.37
C ASN A 231 7.82 -16.47 -4.76
N ALA A 232 7.95 -15.31 -5.42
CA ALA A 232 8.69 -14.18 -4.89
C ALA A 232 8.05 -13.59 -3.63
N VAL A 233 6.72 -13.51 -3.55
CA VAL A 233 6.01 -13.12 -2.31
C VAL A 233 6.32 -14.10 -1.18
N ILE A 234 6.23 -15.41 -1.44
CA ILE A 234 6.50 -16.44 -0.43
C ILE A 234 7.96 -16.39 0.04
N GLU A 235 8.90 -16.19 -0.88
CA GLU A 235 10.32 -16.11 -0.57
C GLU A 235 10.66 -14.85 0.22
N THR A 236 10.14 -13.68 -0.17
CA THR A 236 10.32 -12.44 0.59
C THR A 236 9.75 -12.55 2.00
N ILE A 237 8.57 -13.15 2.17
CA ILE A 237 8.01 -13.46 3.49
C ILE A 237 8.98 -14.32 4.31
N LYS A 238 9.43 -15.44 3.74
CA LYS A 238 10.32 -16.38 4.43
C LYS A 238 11.62 -15.72 4.88
N VAL A 239 12.30 -15.02 3.98
CA VAL A 239 13.61 -14.42 4.27
C VAL A 239 13.48 -13.27 5.27
N THR A 240 12.43 -12.46 5.19
CA THR A 240 12.16 -11.40 6.17
C THR A 240 11.87 -11.98 7.55
N CYS A 241 11.09 -13.06 7.65
CA CYS A 241 10.87 -13.76 8.93
C CYS A 241 12.16 -14.36 9.49
N ASP A 242 13.01 -14.96 8.65
CA ASP A 242 14.33 -15.44 9.07
C ASP A 242 15.23 -14.28 9.57
N ASN A 243 15.12 -13.10 8.95
CA ASN A 243 15.85 -11.91 9.39
C ASN A 243 15.33 -11.36 10.72
N LEU A 244 14.02 -11.40 10.99
CA LEU A 244 13.48 -11.08 12.32
C LEU A 244 14.08 -11.98 13.40
N GLY A 245 14.17 -13.29 13.14
CA GLY A 245 14.81 -14.23 14.05
C GLY A 245 16.28 -13.88 14.35
N LYS A 246 17.05 -13.41 13.35
CA LYS A 246 18.43 -12.94 13.54
C LYS A 246 18.52 -11.64 14.35
N LEU A 247 17.46 -10.85 14.37
CA LEU A 247 17.33 -9.63 15.18
C LEU A 247 16.79 -9.93 16.59
N ASN A 248 16.60 -11.20 16.95
CA ASN A 248 15.95 -11.65 18.18
C ASN A 248 14.52 -11.10 18.34
N ILE A 249 13.80 -10.93 17.22
CA ILE A 249 12.40 -10.49 17.21
C ILE A 249 11.52 -11.68 16.84
N ASN A 250 10.49 -11.95 17.64
CA ASN A 250 9.63 -13.09 17.42
C ASN A 250 8.62 -12.82 16.29
N VAL A 251 8.57 -13.71 15.31
CA VAL A 251 7.64 -13.62 14.17
C VAL A 251 6.17 -13.63 14.63
N SER A 252 5.86 -14.25 15.79
CA SER A 252 4.50 -14.25 16.35
C SER A 252 4.02 -12.87 16.81
N GLU A 253 4.91 -11.87 16.88
CA GLU A 253 4.55 -10.48 17.19
C GLU A 253 3.94 -9.75 15.99
N ILE A 254 3.98 -10.33 14.78
CA ILE A 254 3.26 -9.80 13.61
C ILE A 254 1.76 -9.97 13.83
N ALA A 255 1.10 -8.86 14.16
CA ALA A 255 -0.32 -8.83 14.48
C ALA A 255 -1.22 -8.89 13.24
N ALA A 256 -0.77 -8.33 12.12
CA ALA A 256 -1.51 -8.32 10.86
C ALA A 256 -0.62 -8.05 9.65
N ILE A 257 -1.16 -8.31 8.46
CA ILE A 257 -0.50 -8.09 7.18
C ILE A 257 -1.38 -7.22 6.25
N GLY A 258 -0.74 -6.22 5.66
CA GLY A 258 -1.27 -5.44 4.55
C GLY A 258 -0.75 -5.94 3.20
N ILE A 259 -1.56 -5.81 2.15
CA ILE A 259 -1.17 -6.10 0.78
C ILE A 259 -1.33 -4.83 -0.05
N THR A 260 -0.27 -4.51 -0.80
CA THR A 260 -0.34 -3.54 -1.88
C THR A 260 0.32 -4.10 -3.13
N ASN A 261 -0.14 -3.63 -4.28
CA ASN A 261 0.16 -4.26 -5.55
C ASN A 261 0.09 -3.27 -6.71
N GLN A 262 0.82 -3.58 -7.78
CA GLN A 262 0.60 -2.98 -9.08
C GLN A 262 -0.86 -3.17 -9.49
N ARG A 263 -1.49 -2.05 -9.86
CA ARG A 263 -2.91 -2.01 -10.23
C ARG A 263 -3.10 -2.47 -11.67
N GLU A 264 -4.36 -2.73 -12.04
CA GLU A 264 -4.84 -3.15 -13.37
C GLU A 264 -4.32 -4.50 -13.93
N THR A 265 -3.09 -4.91 -13.59
CA THR A 265 -2.48 -6.19 -14.02
C THR A 265 -3.46 -7.34 -13.76
N THR A 266 -3.75 -8.08 -14.83
CA THR A 266 -4.91 -8.99 -14.91
C THR A 266 -4.43 -10.44 -14.91
N ILE A 267 -4.93 -11.23 -13.96
CA ILE A 267 -4.65 -12.66 -13.83
C ILE A 267 -5.95 -13.44 -13.92
N VAL A 268 -5.93 -14.55 -14.68
CA VAL A 268 -7.02 -15.53 -14.75
C VAL A 268 -6.47 -16.92 -14.46
N TRP A 269 -7.16 -17.68 -13.62
CA TRP A 269 -6.74 -19.02 -13.21
C TRP A 269 -7.92 -19.96 -13.07
N ASP A 270 -7.63 -21.25 -13.03
CA ASP A 270 -8.64 -22.29 -12.83
C ASP A 270 -8.82 -22.55 -11.31
N SER A 271 -10.05 -22.49 -10.82
CA SER A 271 -10.41 -22.64 -9.41
C SER A 271 -10.21 -24.04 -8.84
N LEU A 272 -10.22 -25.07 -9.69
CA LEU A 272 -10.08 -26.47 -9.28
C LEU A 272 -8.62 -26.89 -9.20
N THR A 273 -7.79 -26.40 -10.13
CA THR A 273 -6.37 -26.74 -10.21
C THR A 273 -5.48 -25.70 -9.53
N GLY A 274 -5.93 -24.45 -9.43
CA GLY A 274 -5.14 -23.31 -8.96
C GLY A 274 -4.11 -22.81 -9.98
N GLU A 275 -4.11 -23.38 -11.18
CA GLU A 275 -3.13 -23.06 -12.21
C GLU A 275 -3.53 -21.81 -12.98
N PRO A 276 -2.60 -20.85 -13.20
CA PRO A 276 -2.84 -19.75 -14.11
C PRO A 276 -3.19 -20.28 -15.49
N LEU A 277 -4.23 -19.71 -16.09
CA LEU A 277 -4.65 -20.09 -17.42
C LEU A 277 -3.76 -19.40 -18.45
N TYR A 278 -3.28 -18.19 -18.18
CA TYR A 278 -2.34 -17.47 -19.04
C TYR A 278 -1.41 -16.62 -18.16
N ASN A 279 -0.34 -16.05 -18.74
CA ASN A 279 0.49 -15.08 -18.03
C ASN A 279 -0.35 -13.87 -17.57
N ALA A 280 0.07 -13.19 -16.51
CA ALA A 280 -0.52 -11.92 -16.11
C ALA A 280 -0.30 -10.90 -17.23
N ILE A 281 -1.36 -10.22 -17.68
CA ILE A 281 -1.21 -9.10 -18.63
C ILE A 281 -1.01 -7.82 -17.82
N VAL A 282 0.18 -7.24 -17.93
CA VAL A 282 0.64 -6.10 -17.11
C VAL A 282 -0.10 -4.82 -17.50
N TRP A 283 -0.27 -3.91 -16.54
CA TRP A 283 -0.97 -2.63 -16.75
C TRP A 283 -0.51 -1.85 -17.98
N MET A 284 0.80 -1.79 -18.23
CA MET A 284 1.40 -1.02 -19.34
C MET A 284 1.27 -1.69 -20.71
N ASP A 285 0.72 -2.91 -20.76
CA ASP A 285 0.48 -3.64 -21.99
C ASP A 285 -0.51 -2.90 -22.91
N THR A 286 -0.18 -2.86 -24.20
CA THR A 286 -0.92 -2.14 -25.24
C THR A 286 -1.64 -3.05 -26.24
N ARG A 287 -1.60 -4.38 -26.05
CA ARG A 287 -2.20 -5.38 -26.96
C ARG A 287 -3.69 -5.19 -27.18
N THR A 288 -4.36 -4.61 -26.20
CA THR A 288 -5.81 -4.41 -26.19
C THR A 288 -6.25 -3.20 -27.02
N HIS A 289 -5.36 -2.60 -27.83
CA HIS A 289 -5.68 -1.47 -28.70
C HIS A 289 -6.86 -1.74 -29.64
N SER A 290 -6.92 -2.91 -30.28
CA SER A 290 -8.04 -3.29 -31.15
C SER A 290 -9.34 -3.46 -30.35
N THR A 291 -9.26 -4.06 -29.17
CA THR A 291 -10.40 -4.20 -28.25
C THR A 291 -10.92 -2.83 -27.80
N VAL A 292 -10.03 -1.87 -27.52
CA VAL A 292 -10.41 -0.48 -27.24
C VAL A 292 -11.17 0.12 -28.42
N ASP A 293 -10.66 -0.02 -29.64
CA ASP A 293 -11.33 0.51 -30.84
C ASP A 293 -12.72 -0.11 -31.07
N GLU A 294 -12.91 -1.38 -30.73
CA GLU A 294 -14.21 -2.04 -30.76
C GLU A 294 -15.17 -1.49 -29.71
N ILE A 295 -14.73 -1.36 -28.46
CA ILE A 295 -15.55 -0.82 -27.37
C ILE A 295 -15.94 0.63 -27.64
N LEU A 296 -15.02 1.42 -28.20
CA LEU A 296 -15.28 2.81 -28.60
C LEU A 296 -16.36 2.92 -29.68
N LYS A 297 -16.59 1.91 -30.53
CA LYS A 297 -17.70 1.94 -31.50
C LYS A 297 -19.06 1.95 -30.80
N PHE A 298 -19.22 1.24 -29.69
CA PHE A 298 -20.44 1.28 -28.87
C PHE A 298 -20.67 2.67 -28.25
N GLY A 299 -19.59 3.34 -27.86
CA GLY A 299 -19.60 4.68 -27.27
C GLY A 299 -19.59 5.84 -28.26
N MET A 300 -19.95 5.64 -29.54
CA MET A 300 -19.86 6.67 -30.59
C MET A 300 -18.48 7.34 -30.70
N ARG A 301 -17.41 6.57 -30.45
CA ARG A 301 -16.00 7.00 -30.41
C ARG A 301 -15.66 8.03 -29.32
N ASN A 302 -16.51 8.19 -28.30
CA ASN A 302 -16.18 8.98 -27.13
C ASN A 302 -15.41 8.12 -26.12
N GLN A 303 -14.16 8.45 -25.80
CA GLN A 303 -13.37 7.68 -24.82
C GLN A 303 -13.92 7.75 -23.38
N ASN A 304 -14.71 8.77 -23.04
CA ASN A 304 -15.22 9.01 -21.69
C ASN A 304 -16.65 8.50 -21.48
N PHE A 305 -17.25 7.77 -22.42
CA PHE A 305 -18.68 7.41 -22.33
C PHE A 305 -19.04 6.52 -21.13
N LEU A 306 -18.05 5.81 -20.57
CA LEU A 306 -18.20 4.98 -19.36
C LEU A 306 -17.78 5.69 -18.06
N GLN A 307 -17.25 6.91 -18.14
CA GLN A 307 -16.68 7.63 -17.00
C GLN A 307 -17.71 7.90 -15.90
N GLN A 308 -18.99 8.09 -16.26
CA GLN A 308 -20.07 8.27 -15.27
C GLN A 308 -20.32 7.01 -14.42
N LEU A 309 -20.04 5.82 -14.96
CA LEU A 309 -20.25 4.55 -14.26
C LEU A 309 -19.02 4.15 -13.45
N CYS A 310 -17.82 4.23 -14.05
CA CYS A 310 -16.60 3.68 -13.46
C CYS A 310 -15.53 4.72 -13.11
N GLY A 311 -15.71 5.99 -13.48
CA GLY A 311 -14.71 7.05 -13.26
C GLY A 311 -13.56 7.08 -14.26
N LEU A 312 -13.53 6.15 -15.22
CA LEU A 312 -12.39 5.91 -16.11
C LEU A 312 -12.72 6.16 -17.60
N PRO A 313 -11.73 6.60 -18.41
CA PRO A 313 -11.82 6.54 -19.86
C PRO A 313 -11.59 5.11 -20.37
N VAL A 314 -12.02 4.81 -21.59
CA VAL A 314 -11.66 3.56 -22.27
C VAL A 314 -10.21 3.63 -22.73
N SER A 315 -9.35 2.81 -22.13
CA SER A 315 -7.91 2.75 -22.42
C SER A 315 -7.41 1.31 -22.29
N THR A 316 -6.26 1.01 -22.91
CA THR A 316 -5.60 -0.31 -22.80
C THR A 316 -5.18 -0.65 -21.38
N TYR A 317 -5.08 0.38 -20.53
CA TYR A 317 -4.60 0.31 -19.15
C TYR A 317 -5.43 -0.62 -18.26
N PHE A 318 -6.77 -0.61 -18.40
CA PHE A 318 -7.67 -1.21 -17.40
C PHE A 318 -8.02 -2.69 -17.67
N SER A 319 -8.36 -3.40 -16.60
CA SER A 319 -8.47 -4.88 -16.59
C SER A 319 -9.57 -5.45 -17.49
N ALA A 320 -10.74 -4.80 -17.61
CA ALA A 320 -11.84 -5.29 -18.45
C ALA A 320 -11.41 -5.59 -19.90
N LEU A 321 -10.55 -4.74 -20.46
CA LEU A 321 -10.06 -4.90 -21.84
C LEU A 321 -9.11 -6.10 -21.94
N LYS A 322 -8.32 -6.36 -20.90
CA LYS A 322 -7.39 -7.49 -20.82
C LYS A 322 -8.15 -8.80 -20.64
N ILE A 323 -9.18 -8.84 -19.79
CA ILE A 323 -10.08 -9.99 -19.62
C ILE A 323 -10.77 -10.32 -20.94
N LYS A 324 -11.36 -9.31 -21.61
CA LYS A 324 -12.00 -9.50 -22.91
C LYS A 324 -11.02 -10.06 -23.95
N TRP A 325 -9.80 -9.52 -24.00
CA TRP A 325 -8.77 -10.03 -24.91
C TRP A 325 -8.43 -11.50 -24.62
N LEU A 326 -8.29 -11.89 -23.34
CA LEU A 326 -8.06 -13.28 -22.96
C LEU A 326 -9.21 -14.20 -23.39
N MET A 327 -10.46 -13.78 -23.18
CA MET A 327 -11.64 -14.53 -23.61
C MET A 327 -11.70 -14.75 -25.12
N ASP A 328 -11.29 -13.74 -25.90
CA ASP A 328 -11.37 -13.76 -27.36
C ASP A 328 -10.18 -14.52 -28.00
N ASN A 329 -9.01 -14.53 -27.36
CA ASN A 329 -7.76 -15.01 -27.96
C ASN A 329 -7.17 -16.27 -27.33
N VAL A 330 -7.60 -16.64 -26.12
CA VAL A 330 -6.99 -17.72 -25.34
C VAL A 330 -8.01 -18.85 -25.12
N PRO A 331 -7.95 -19.95 -25.91
CA PRO A 331 -9.01 -20.97 -25.94
C PRO A 331 -9.32 -21.63 -24.58
N HIS A 332 -8.30 -21.91 -23.78
CA HIS A 332 -8.47 -22.55 -22.46
C HIS A 332 -9.07 -21.59 -21.42
N VAL A 333 -8.88 -20.28 -21.56
CA VAL A 333 -9.59 -19.29 -20.73
C VAL A 333 -11.09 -19.34 -21.05
N LYS A 334 -11.44 -19.35 -22.33
CA LYS A 334 -12.83 -19.46 -22.77
C LYS A 334 -13.49 -20.74 -22.25
N GLU A 335 -12.81 -21.88 -22.41
CA GLU A 335 -13.30 -23.17 -21.91
C GLU A 335 -13.50 -23.16 -20.39
N ALA A 336 -12.54 -22.63 -19.62
CA ALA A 336 -12.66 -22.52 -18.17
C ALA A 336 -13.82 -21.62 -17.72
N ILE A 337 -14.13 -20.55 -18.47
CA ILE A 337 -15.28 -19.69 -18.20
C ILE A 337 -16.60 -20.43 -18.48
N GLU A 338 -16.69 -21.12 -19.62
CA GLU A 338 -17.88 -21.90 -20.00
C GLU A 338 -18.18 -22.99 -18.95
N ASP A 339 -17.13 -23.61 -18.40
CA ASP A 339 -17.23 -24.61 -17.36
C ASP A 339 -17.38 -24.06 -15.93
N LYS A 340 -17.41 -22.72 -15.76
CA LYS A 340 -17.47 -22.03 -14.45
C LYS A 340 -16.31 -22.39 -13.51
N ARG A 341 -15.15 -22.69 -14.08
CA ARG A 341 -13.90 -22.97 -13.38
C ARG A 341 -12.95 -21.77 -13.36
N CYS A 342 -13.15 -20.79 -14.24
CA CYS A 342 -12.29 -19.59 -14.30
C CYS A 342 -12.58 -18.62 -13.15
N LEU A 343 -11.51 -18.14 -12.52
CA LEU A 343 -11.52 -16.97 -11.64
C LEU A 343 -10.67 -15.87 -12.27
N PHE A 344 -11.08 -14.63 -12.05
CA PHE A 344 -10.33 -13.43 -12.40
C PHE A 344 -9.90 -12.71 -11.12
N GLY A 345 -8.77 -12.03 -11.19
CA GLY A 345 -8.31 -11.13 -10.15
C GLY A 345 -7.28 -10.13 -10.68
N THR A 346 -7.22 -8.97 -10.04
CA THR A 346 -5.99 -8.20 -9.98
C THR A 346 -4.98 -8.90 -9.07
N VAL A 347 -3.75 -8.38 -8.98
CA VAL A 347 -2.66 -9.04 -8.24
C VAL A 347 -3.03 -9.27 -6.77
N ASP A 348 -3.68 -8.32 -6.09
CA ASP A 348 -4.18 -8.50 -4.72
C ASP A 348 -5.05 -9.74 -4.57
N THR A 349 -6.02 -9.94 -5.47
CA THR A 349 -6.89 -11.11 -5.45
C THR A 349 -6.12 -12.41 -5.65
N TRP A 350 -5.17 -12.43 -6.58
CA TRP A 350 -4.32 -13.60 -6.83
C TRP A 350 -3.50 -13.97 -5.58
N LEU A 351 -2.91 -12.97 -4.93
CA LEU A 351 -2.14 -13.17 -3.70
C LEU A 351 -3.03 -13.67 -2.56
N ILE A 352 -4.16 -13.01 -2.31
CA ILE A 352 -5.08 -13.41 -1.23
C ILE A 352 -5.58 -14.83 -1.44
N TRP A 353 -6.01 -15.17 -2.65
CA TRP A 353 -6.53 -16.50 -2.97
C TRP A 353 -5.49 -17.58 -2.64
N ASN A 354 -4.23 -17.38 -3.04
CA ASN A 354 -3.16 -18.33 -2.77
C ASN A 354 -2.74 -18.36 -1.30
N LEU A 355 -2.52 -17.20 -0.67
CA LEU A 355 -2.07 -17.07 0.71
C LEU A 355 -3.09 -17.60 1.73
N THR A 356 -4.36 -17.69 1.34
CA THR A 356 -5.46 -18.20 2.20
C THR A 356 -5.85 -19.65 1.90
N GLY A 357 -5.07 -20.36 1.08
CA GLY A 357 -5.21 -21.81 0.88
C GLY A 357 -5.47 -22.27 -0.55
N GLY A 358 -5.65 -21.35 -1.50
CA GLY A 358 -5.84 -21.64 -2.92
C GLY A 358 -6.96 -22.67 -3.17
N VAL A 359 -6.64 -23.78 -3.82
CA VAL A 359 -7.61 -24.87 -4.08
C VAL A 359 -8.21 -25.51 -2.81
N LYS A 360 -7.62 -25.24 -1.63
CA LYS A 360 -8.06 -25.76 -0.32
C LYS A 360 -9.00 -24.81 0.44
N GLY A 361 -9.57 -23.81 -0.24
CA GLY A 361 -10.49 -22.84 0.38
C GLY A 361 -10.01 -21.39 0.34
N GLY A 362 -9.13 -21.07 -0.61
CA GLY A 362 -8.65 -19.72 -0.86
C GLY A 362 -9.80 -18.74 -1.12
N ILE A 363 -9.70 -17.58 -0.48
CA ILE A 363 -10.73 -16.55 -0.49
C ILE A 363 -10.58 -15.68 -1.75
N HIS A 364 -11.67 -15.56 -2.52
CA HIS A 364 -11.69 -14.83 -3.78
C HIS A 364 -12.28 -13.43 -3.60
N ILE A 365 -11.41 -12.47 -3.24
CA ILE A 365 -11.78 -11.08 -2.91
C ILE A 365 -10.82 -10.05 -3.51
N THR A 366 -11.27 -8.80 -3.60
CA THR A 366 -10.46 -7.62 -3.93
C THR A 366 -10.92 -6.45 -3.08
N ASP A 367 -10.12 -5.39 -2.97
CA ASP A 367 -10.56 -4.15 -2.32
C ASP A 367 -11.17 -3.15 -3.31
N CYS A 368 -11.88 -2.17 -2.77
CA CYS A 368 -12.52 -1.11 -3.56
C CYS A 368 -11.54 -0.26 -4.39
N THR A 369 -10.28 -0.12 -3.96
CA THR A 369 -9.27 0.62 -4.74
C THR A 369 -8.84 -0.15 -5.97
N ASN A 370 -8.47 -1.44 -5.86
CA ASN A 370 -8.15 -2.29 -7.01
C ASN A 370 -9.37 -2.51 -7.92
N ALA A 371 -10.54 -2.78 -7.35
CA ALA A 371 -11.77 -2.92 -8.12
C ALA A 371 -12.11 -1.68 -8.95
N SER A 372 -11.84 -0.47 -8.43
CA SER A 372 -12.04 0.79 -9.18
C SER A 372 -11.19 0.91 -10.44
N ARG A 373 -10.16 0.07 -10.60
CA ARG A 373 -9.22 0.07 -11.73
C ARG A 373 -9.59 -0.92 -12.84
N THR A 374 -10.66 -1.67 -12.64
CA THR A 374 -11.05 -2.74 -13.57
C THR A 374 -11.89 -2.26 -14.75
N MET A 375 -12.53 -1.09 -14.65
CA MET A 375 -13.68 -0.67 -15.48
C MET A 375 -14.95 -1.53 -15.35
N LEU A 376 -15.04 -2.39 -14.33
CA LEU A 376 -16.22 -3.24 -14.08
C LEU A 376 -16.97 -2.83 -12.81
N MET A 377 -16.33 -2.11 -11.89
CA MET A 377 -16.96 -1.60 -10.68
C MET A 377 -17.71 -0.30 -10.98
N ASN A 378 -18.92 -0.17 -10.44
CA ASN A 378 -19.60 1.11 -10.38
C ASN A 378 -18.97 1.98 -9.28
N ILE A 379 -18.46 3.15 -9.65
CA ILE A 379 -17.74 4.06 -8.74
C ILE A 379 -18.66 4.69 -7.67
N GLU A 380 -19.98 4.61 -7.84
CA GLU A 380 -20.95 5.07 -6.84
C GLU A 380 -21.31 4.00 -5.83
N THR A 381 -21.63 2.80 -6.30
CA THR A 381 -22.12 1.72 -5.42
C THR A 381 -20.99 0.89 -4.82
N LEU A 382 -19.77 0.99 -5.38
CA LEU A 382 -18.61 0.16 -5.04
C LEU A 382 -18.89 -1.34 -5.17
N ASP A 383 -19.71 -1.70 -6.16
CA ASP A 383 -20.04 -3.08 -6.51
C ASP A 383 -19.88 -3.28 -8.01
N TRP A 384 -19.82 -4.53 -8.46
CA TRP A 384 -19.76 -4.87 -9.88
C TRP A 384 -21.01 -4.39 -10.60
N ASP A 385 -20.81 -3.66 -11.70
CA ASP A 385 -21.89 -3.12 -12.49
C ASP A 385 -22.31 -4.12 -13.59
N PRO A 386 -23.55 -4.64 -13.59
CA PRO A 386 -23.99 -5.60 -14.60
C PRO A 386 -23.94 -5.03 -16.02
N LYS A 387 -24.16 -3.71 -16.19
CA LYS A 387 -24.13 -3.05 -17.49
C LYS A 387 -22.70 -2.91 -18.00
N LEU A 388 -21.73 -2.60 -17.14
CA LEU A 388 -20.31 -2.63 -17.53
C LEU A 388 -19.90 -4.05 -17.94
N CYS A 389 -20.27 -5.06 -17.14
CA CYS A 389 -20.01 -6.46 -17.45
C CYS A 389 -20.63 -6.89 -18.80
N GLU A 390 -21.87 -6.48 -19.09
CA GLU A 390 -22.54 -6.74 -20.37
C GLU A 390 -21.81 -6.08 -21.55
N ILE A 391 -21.38 -4.83 -21.41
CA ILE A 391 -20.65 -4.09 -22.47
C ILE A 391 -19.34 -4.80 -22.84
N PHE A 392 -18.60 -5.32 -21.86
CA PHE A 392 -17.36 -6.07 -22.11
C PHE A 392 -17.59 -7.56 -22.39
N GLY A 393 -18.82 -8.06 -22.24
CA GLY A 393 -19.15 -9.47 -22.36
C GLY A 393 -18.55 -10.35 -21.26
N ILE A 394 -18.24 -9.77 -20.09
CA ILE A 394 -17.56 -10.45 -18.98
C ILE A 394 -18.61 -11.02 -18.01
N PRO A 395 -18.58 -12.33 -17.73
CA PRO A 395 -19.57 -12.92 -16.84
C PRO A 395 -19.23 -12.65 -15.37
N MET A 396 -20.18 -12.11 -14.59
CA MET A 396 -19.94 -11.70 -13.20
C MET A 396 -19.44 -12.80 -12.26
N HIS A 397 -19.69 -14.08 -12.56
CA HIS A 397 -19.30 -15.19 -11.69
C HIS A 397 -17.78 -15.43 -11.60
N ILE A 398 -16.98 -14.85 -12.50
CA ILE A 398 -15.52 -14.93 -12.44
C ILE A 398 -14.92 -13.83 -11.55
N LEU A 399 -15.72 -12.83 -11.15
CA LEU A 399 -15.23 -11.63 -10.46
C LEU A 399 -15.13 -11.87 -8.94
N PRO A 400 -14.09 -11.35 -8.27
CA PRO A 400 -13.93 -11.49 -6.82
C PRO A 400 -14.96 -10.67 -6.06
N THR A 401 -15.24 -11.02 -4.80
CA THR A 401 -16.09 -10.15 -3.96
C THR A 401 -15.34 -8.88 -3.56
N ILE A 402 -15.94 -7.71 -3.77
CA ILE A 402 -15.35 -6.42 -3.40
C ILE A 402 -15.49 -6.19 -1.89
N LYS A 403 -14.40 -5.78 -1.25
CA LYS A 403 -14.30 -5.46 0.17
C LYS A 403 -13.80 -4.02 0.37
N SER A 404 -13.90 -3.53 1.60
CA SER A 404 -13.24 -2.28 1.99
C SER A 404 -11.72 -2.49 2.03
N SER A 405 -10.96 -1.40 2.11
CA SER A 405 -9.50 -1.44 2.12
C SER A 405 -8.89 -1.80 3.49
N SER A 406 -9.70 -1.84 4.55
CA SER A 406 -9.25 -2.17 5.91
C SER A 406 -10.34 -2.90 6.71
N GLU A 407 -10.31 -4.22 6.67
CA GLU A 407 -11.10 -5.15 7.49
C GLU A 407 -10.38 -6.50 7.54
N ILE A 408 -10.65 -7.34 8.55
CA ILE A 408 -10.04 -8.69 8.59
C ILE A 408 -10.70 -9.55 7.52
N TYR A 409 -9.94 -9.89 6.48
CA TYR A 409 -10.46 -10.64 5.34
C TYR A 409 -10.40 -12.15 5.54
N ALA A 410 -9.22 -12.61 5.98
CA ALA A 410 -8.86 -14.01 6.16
C ALA A 410 -7.53 -14.10 6.91
N CYS A 411 -7.18 -15.29 7.39
CA CYS A 411 -5.85 -15.58 7.92
C CYS A 411 -5.00 -16.25 6.85
N ILE A 412 -3.68 -16.04 6.91
CA ILE A 412 -2.73 -16.82 6.11
C ILE A 412 -2.89 -18.30 6.44
N TYR A 413 -2.94 -19.11 5.38
CA TYR A 413 -3.00 -20.56 5.43
C TYR A 413 -2.21 -21.16 4.27
N MET A 414 -0.89 -21.21 4.42
CA MET A 414 0.02 -21.69 3.38
C MET A 414 1.11 -22.65 3.91
N ASN A 415 0.94 -23.20 5.12
CA ASN A 415 1.94 -23.99 5.84
C ASN A 415 3.24 -23.19 6.07
N SER A 416 3.10 -21.96 6.54
CA SER A 416 4.20 -21.04 6.83
C SER A 416 4.25 -20.64 8.30
N VAL A 417 5.34 -19.95 8.68
CA VAL A 417 5.50 -19.33 10.00
C VAL A 417 4.47 -18.24 10.29
N LEU A 418 3.75 -17.76 9.28
CA LEU A 418 2.69 -16.74 9.41
C LEU A 418 1.28 -17.34 9.40
N ASP A 419 1.13 -18.67 9.42
CA ASP A 419 -0.19 -19.28 9.43
C ASP A 419 -1.01 -18.81 10.65
N GLY A 420 -2.23 -18.36 10.39
CA GLY A 420 -3.10 -17.74 11.39
C GLY A 420 -2.98 -16.21 11.52
N VAL A 421 -1.93 -15.59 10.95
CA VAL A 421 -1.81 -14.12 10.92
C VAL A 421 -2.89 -13.54 10.00
N PRO A 422 -3.68 -12.55 10.46
CA PRO A 422 -4.73 -11.95 9.66
C PRO A 422 -4.17 -11.06 8.54
N ILE A 423 -4.73 -11.22 7.34
CA ILE A 423 -4.64 -10.23 6.27
C ILE A 423 -5.77 -9.24 6.51
N SER A 424 -5.44 -7.97 6.72
CA SER A 424 -6.44 -6.97 7.13
C SER A 424 -6.34 -5.61 6.43
N GLY A 425 -5.35 -5.40 5.55
CA GLY A 425 -5.25 -4.22 4.69
C GLY A 425 -5.05 -4.61 3.23
N ILE A 426 -5.78 -4.00 2.30
CA ILE A 426 -5.54 -4.15 0.86
C ILE A 426 -5.73 -2.78 0.21
N LEU A 427 -4.73 -2.32 -0.53
CA LEU A 427 -4.75 -1.06 -1.27
C LEU A 427 -3.93 -1.19 -2.54
N GLY A 428 -4.43 -0.71 -3.69
CA GLY A 428 -3.58 -0.54 -4.88
C GLY A 428 -2.39 0.38 -4.58
N ASP A 429 -1.23 0.13 -5.18
CA ASP A 429 0.05 0.81 -4.91
C ASP A 429 -0.05 2.33 -4.74
N GLN A 430 -0.66 3.01 -5.69
CA GLN A 430 -0.74 4.46 -5.66
C GLN A 430 -1.66 4.98 -4.54
N GLN A 431 -2.72 4.24 -4.23
CA GLN A 431 -3.61 4.51 -3.10
C GLN A 431 -2.92 4.20 -1.76
N ALA A 432 -2.13 3.13 -1.70
CA ALA A 432 -1.32 2.81 -0.54
C ALA A 432 -0.31 3.93 -0.25
N ALA A 433 0.40 4.43 -1.27
CA ALA A 433 1.28 5.59 -1.10
C ALA A 433 0.53 6.85 -0.62
N LEU A 434 -0.70 7.09 -1.08
CA LEU A 434 -1.55 8.19 -0.58
C LEU A 434 -1.87 8.03 0.92
N VAL A 435 -2.15 6.80 1.35
CA VAL A 435 -2.38 6.48 2.78
C VAL A 435 -1.09 6.59 3.59
N GLY A 436 0.04 6.10 3.08
CA GLY A 436 1.35 6.17 3.75
C GLY A 436 1.87 7.60 3.91
N GLU A 437 1.50 8.50 2.99
CA GLU A 437 1.75 9.95 3.08
C GLU A 437 0.76 10.68 4.01
N MET A 438 -0.12 9.95 4.71
CA MET A 438 -1.13 10.50 5.62
C MET A 438 -2.03 11.54 4.95
N CYS A 439 -2.32 11.36 3.67
CA CYS A 439 -3.23 12.23 2.90
C CYS A 439 -4.69 11.90 3.22
N PHE A 440 -5.11 12.06 4.49
CA PHE A 440 -6.44 11.72 4.96
C PHE A 440 -7.49 12.84 4.84
N ASN A 441 -7.04 14.06 4.55
CA ASN A 441 -7.87 15.24 4.45
C ASN A 441 -8.08 15.65 2.99
N ASN A 442 -9.28 16.15 2.72
CA ASN A 442 -9.62 16.72 1.42
C ASN A 442 -8.63 17.84 1.04
N GLY A 443 -8.12 17.79 -0.17
CA GLY A 443 -7.16 18.76 -0.68
C GLY A 443 -5.69 18.40 -0.46
N GLN A 444 -5.39 17.27 0.17
CA GLN A 444 -4.03 16.72 0.20
C GLN A 444 -3.75 15.93 -1.07
N ALA A 445 -2.53 16.07 -1.59
CA ALA A 445 -2.09 15.34 -2.77
C ALA A 445 -0.67 14.80 -2.58
N LYS A 446 -0.42 13.66 -3.21
CA LYS A 446 0.91 13.07 -3.32
C LYS A 446 1.31 12.88 -4.77
N CYS A 447 2.61 12.84 -5.04
CA CYS A 447 3.18 12.47 -6.33
C CYS A 447 4.32 11.47 -6.15
N THR A 448 4.14 10.28 -6.69
CA THR A 448 5.20 9.25 -6.75
C THR A 448 6.06 9.47 -7.98
N TYR A 449 7.37 9.62 -7.85
CA TYR A 449 8.32 9.79 -8.94
C TYR A 449 9.15 8.53 -9.17
N GLY A 450 8.85 7.82 -10.25
CA GLY A 450 9.61 6.67 -10.71
C GLY A 450 9.85 6.72 -12.21
N THR A 451 9.65 5.58 -12.87
CA THR A 451 9.68 5.44 -14.33
C THR A 451 8.74 6.45 -15.01
N GLY A 452 7.53 6.58 -14.47
CA GLY A 452 6.60 7.72 -14.67
C GLY A 452 6.30 8.42 -13.34
N CYS A 453 5.40 9.42 -13.36
CA CYS A 453 4.86 10.01 -12.14
C CYS A 453 3.36 9.73 -12.01
N PHE A 454 2.91 9.49 -10.79
CA PHE A 454 1.48 9.32 -10.48
C PHE A 454 1.09 10.28 -9.37
N ILE A 455 0.16 11.18 -9.69
CA ILE A 455 -0.36 12.18 -8.77
C ILE A 455 -1.74 11.73 -8.32
N LEU A 456 -1.96 11.63 -7.01
CA LEU A 456 -3.29 11.39 -6.44
C LEU A 456 -3.67 12.58 -5.55
N TYR A 457 -4.89 13.07 -5.72
CA TYR A 457 -5.47 14.16 -4.95
C TYR A 457 -6.71 13.65 -4.21
N ASN A 458 -6.69 13.71 -2.88
CA ASN A 458 -7.81 13.30 -2.03
C ASN A 458 -8.97 14.31 -2.17
N THR A 459 -10.12 13.84 -2.68
CA THR A 459 -11.34 14.66 -2.87
C THR A 459 -12.37 14.47 -1.76
N GLY A 460 -11.99 13.81 -0.66
CA GLY A 460 -12.88 13.43 0.42
C GLY A 460 -13.98 12.46 -0.07
N PRO A 461 -15.21 12.55 0.47
CA PRO A 461 -16.31 11.71 0.04
C PRO A 461 -16.90 12.12 -1.33
N ARG A 462 -16.38 13.18 -1.95
CA ARG A 462 -16.90 13.70 -3.21
C ARG A 462 -16.24 12.99 -4.39
N LYS A 463 -17.05 12.29 -5.18
CA LYS A 463 -16.68 11.78 -6.50
C LYS A 463 -16.58 12.96 -7.48
N VAL A 464 -15.37 13.35 -7.85
CA VAL A 464 -15.14 14.40 -8.84
C VAL A 464 -14.91 13.74 -10.19
N LEU A 465 -15.82 13.92 -11.14
CA LEU A 465 -15.66 13.47 -12.52
C LEU A 465 -14.85 14.49 -13.29
N SER A 466 -13.70 14.07 -13.82
CA SER A 466 -12.80 14.99 -14.51
C SER A 466 -13.31 15.42 -15.88
N SER A 467 -13.24 16.72 -16.14
CA SER A 467 -13.42 17.31 -17.47
C SER A 467 -12.08 17.61 -18.17
N HIS A 468 -10.95 17.40 -17.48
CA HIS A 468 -9.59 17.73 -17.93
C HIS A 468 -8.71 16.48 -18.11
N GLY A 469 -9.32 15.30 -18.30
CA GLY A 469 -8.60 14.07 -18.63
C GLY A 469 -7.95 13.37 -17.45
N LEU A 470 -8.39 13.63 -16.22
CA LEU A 470 -7.97 12.88 -15.03
C LEU A 470 -8.88 11.67 -14.80
N LEU A 471 -8.40 10.74 -14.00
CA LEU A 471 -9.14 9.57 -13.57
C LEU A 471 -9.87 9.88 -12.26
N THR A 472 -11.12 9.45 -12.15
CA THR A 472 -11.84 9.41 -10.88
C THR A 472 -11.71 8.01 -10.30
N THR A 473 -11.20 7.89 -9.08
CA THR A 473 -10.89 6.59 -8.48
C THR A 473 -11.25 6.57 -7.00
N VAL A 474 -11.37 5.38 -6.41
CA VAL A 474 -11.43 5.25 -4.95
C VAL A 474 -10.01 5.45 -4.40
N ALA A 475 -9.90 6.26 -3.35
CA ALA A 475 -8.66 6.47 -2.62
C ALA A 475 -8.48 5.39 -1.55
N TYR A 476 -9.50 5.18 -0.71
CA TYR A 476 -9.54 4.14 0.32
C TYR A 476 -10.94 4.08 0.94
N GLN A 477 -11.26 2.94 1.57
CA GLN A 477 -12.41 2.80 2.46
C GLN A 477 -11.99 2.02 3.70
N PHE A 478 -11.94 2.67 4.87
CA PHE A 478 -11.47 2.01 6.09
C PHE A 478 -12.63 1.32 6.82
N GLY A 479 -13.05 0.17 6.31
CA GLY A 479 -14.11 -0.68 6.87
C GLY A 479 -15.40 -0.72 6.02
N PRO A 480 -16.18 -1.81 6.08
CA PRO A 480 -17.27 -2.10 5.12
C PRO A 480 -18.47 -1.16 5.21
N LYS A 481 -18.59 -0.38 6.29
CA LYS A 481 -19.71 0.56 6.52
C LYS A 481 -19.25 2.01 6.66
N THR A 482 -17.99 2.29 6.35
CA THR A 482 -17.47 3.66 6.39
C THR A 482 -17.65 4.34 5.05
N THR A 483 -17.69 5.67 5.09
CA THR A 483 -17.79 6.48 3.88
C THR A 483 -16.52 6.31 3.05
N PRO A 484 -16.62 5.86 1.78
CA PRO A 484 -15.44 5.77 0.93
C PRO A 484 -14.89 7.16 0.62
N ILE A 485 -13.57 7.25 0.55
CA ILE A 485 -12.86 8.44 0.13
C ILE A 485 -12.42 8.25 -1.31
N TYR A 486 -12.56 9.30 -2.12
CA TYR A 486 -12.23 9.31 -3.53
C TYR A 486 -10.97 10.12 -3.80
N ALA A 487 -10.40 9.89 -4.98
CA ALA A 487 -9.30 10.69 -5.49
C ALA A 487 -9.51 11.04 -6.97
N LEU A 488 -8.90 12.15 -7.35
CA LEU A 488 -8.48 12.37 -8.73
C LEU A 488 -7.08 11.83 -8.91
N GLU A 489 -6.84 11.14 -10.01
CA GLU A 489 -5.53 10.62 -10.38
C GLU A 489 -5.13 11.15 -11.75
N GLY A 490 -3.88 11.61 -11.86
CA GLY A 490 -3.24 11.93 -13.12
C GLY A 490 -1.89 11.23 -13.21
N SER A 491 -1.54 10.79 -14.42
CA SER A 491 -0.30 10.08 -14.68
C SER A 491 0.53 10.79 -15.74
N VAL A 492 1.84 10.83 -15.48
CA VAL A 492 2.89 11.28 -16.38
C VAL A 492 3.67 10.05 -16.77
N ALA A 493 3.49 9.54 -18.00
CA ALA A 493 4.13 8.29 -18.38
C ALA A 493 5.66 8.37 -18.44
N ILE A 494 6.20 9.52 -18.86
CA ILE A 494 7.63 9.70 -19.10
C ILE A 494 8.21 10.69 -18.09
N ALA A 495 8.75 10.12 -17.00
CA ALA A 495 9.53 10.85 -16.00
C ALA A 495 10.96 10.30 -15.97
N GLY A 496 11.23 9.30 -15.12
CA GLY A 496 12.53 8.62 -15.06
C GLY A 496 12.94 7.95 -16.38
N ILE A 497 11.98 7.51 -17.21
CA ILE A 497 12.26 7.04 -18.57
C ILE A 497 12.98 8.10 -19.40
N GLY A 498 12.59 9.38 -19.28
CA GLY A 498 13.21 10.46 -20.05
C GLY A 498 14.71 10.59 -19.73
N ILE A 499 15.07 10.49 -18.46
CA ILE A 499 16.48 10.55 -18.02
C ILE A 499 17.24 9.29 -18.45
N LYS A 500 16.63 8.10 -18.30
CA LYS A 500 17.22 6.84 -18.79
C LYS A 500 17.44 6.87 -20.29
N TRP A 501 16.51 7.44 -21.07
CA TRP A 501 16.66 7.59 -22.51
C TRP A 501 17.85 8.50 -22.88
N LEU A 502 18.07 9.59 -22.14
CA LEU A 502 19.26 10.42 -22.35
C LEU A 502 20.57 9.66 -22.08
N ARG A 503 20.57 8.73 -21.12
CA ARG A 503 21.70 7.85 -20.80
C ARG A 503 21.89 6.75 -21.86
N ASP A 504 20.85 5.97 -22.10
CA ASP A 504 20.92 4.71 -22.85
C ASP A 504 20.89 4.91 -24.37
N ASN A 505 20.17 5.95 -24.85
CA ASN A 505 19.95 6.16 -26.28
C ASN A 505 20.74 7.34 -26.84
N LEU A 506 20.94 8.41 -26.06
CA LEU A 506 21.75 9.56 -26.48
C LEU A 506 23.16 9.55 -25.91
N GLU A 507 23.47 8.63 -24.99
CA GLU A 507 24.79 8.50 -24.36
C GLU A 507 25.31 9.81 -23.73
N ILE A 508 24.39 10.68 -23.29
CA ILE A 508 24.72 11.98 -22.67
C ILE A 508 25.19 11.78 -21.24
N LEU A 509 24.56 10.84 -20.53
CA LEU A 509 24.86 10.47 -19.15
C LEU A 509 25.57 9.13 -19.13
N LYS A 510 26.51 8.93 -18.20
CA LYS A 510 27.03 7.58 -17.90
C LYS A 510 26.15 6.87 -16.89
N ASP A 511 25.74 7.60 -15.87
CA ASP A 511 24.81 7.12 -14.85
C ASP A 511 23.71 8.16 -14.58
N VAL A 512 22.53 7.69 -14.16
CA VAL A 512 21.39 8.57 -13.87
C VAL A 512 21.67 9.47 -12.65
N SER A 513 22.50 9.02 -11.71
CA SER A 513 22.93 9.81 -10.54
C SER A 513 23.72 11.06 -10.92
N GLU A 514 24.41 11.08 -12.07
CA GLU A 514 25.16 12.24 -12.57
C GLU A 514 24.25 13.36 -13.10
N SER A 515 22.93 13.11 -13.21
CA SER A 515 21.97 14.05 -13.79
C SER A 515 21.95 15.41 -13.07
N THR A 516 22.08 15.43 -11.76
CA THR A 516 22.11 16.66 -10.95
C THR A 516 23.34 17.49 -11.27
N ASP A 517 24.53 16.91 -11.18
CA ASP A 517 25.79 17.62 -11.39
C ASP A 517 25.87 18.16 -12.83
N MET A 518 25.40 17.38 -13.79
CA MET A 518 25.36 17.81 -15.18
C MET A 518 24.39 18.96 -15.42
N ALA A 519 23.19 18.92 -14.81
CA ALA A 519 22.23 20.01 -14.90
C ALA A 519 22.73 21.29 -14.21
N LEU A 520 23.43 21.17 -13.07
CA LEU A 520 24.01 22.30 -12.36
C LEU A 520 25.21 22.93 -13.10
N SER A 521 25.96 22.13 -13.88
CA SER A 521 27.14 22.61 -14.62
C SER A 521 26.86 23.70 -15.66
N VAL A 522 25.60 23.81 -16.12
CA VAL A 522 25.18 24.81 -17.11
C VAL A 522 24.47 26.02 -16.50
N GLY A 523 24.31 26.06 -15.17
CA GLY A 523 23.71 27.18 -14.46
C GLY A 523 22.23 27.41 -14.80
N THR A 524 21.76 28.66 -14.66
CA THR A 524 20.37 29.05 -14.94
C THR A 524 20.11 29.39 -16.41
N GLU A 525 21.17 29.54 -17.20
CA GLU A 525 21.14 29.92 -18.61
C GLU A 525 20.60 28.77 -19.50
N GLY A 526 20.13 29.13 -20.70
CA GLY A 526 19.56 28.21 -21.68
C GLY A 526 18.03 28.29 -21.82
N GLU A 527 17.54 28.13 -23.05
CA GLU A 527 16.11 28.17 -23.41
C GLU A 527 15.58 26.81 -23.89
N VAL A 528 16.33 25.74 -23.61
CA VAL A 528 16.01 24.40 -24.10
C VAL A 528 14.74 23.89 -23.44
N VAL A 529 13.77 23.49 -24.26
CA VAL A 529 12.54 22.81 -23.82
C VAL A 529 12.55 21.42 -24.41
N PHE A 530 12.40 20.41 -23.56
CA PHE A 530 12.25 19.03 -23.98
C PHE A 530 10.86 18.52 -23.60
N VAL A 531 10.04 18.17 -24.60
CA VAL A 531 8.76 17.50 -24.39
C VAL A 531 8.96 16.00 -24.63
N PRO A 532 8.90 15.13 -23.61
CA PRO A 532 9.23 13.72 -23.74
C PRO A 532 8.01 12.86 -24.09
N ALA A 533 7.39 13.12 -25.24
CA ALA A 533 6.19 12.41 -25.72
C ALA A 533 6.52 11.19 -26.62
N PHE A 534 7.33 10.22 -26.15
CA PHE A 534 7.83 9.11 -26.98
C PHE A 534 6.69 8.28 -27.62
N SER A 535 5.65 7.99 -26.83
CA SER A 535 4.45 7.25 -27.23
C SER A 535 3.19 8.14 -27.29
N GLY A 536 3.37 9.47 -27.31
CA GLY A 536 2.30 10.45 -27.16
C GLY A 536 2.28 11.12 -25.78
N LEU A 537 1.33 12.04 -25.58
CA LEU A 537 1.08 12.70 -24.31
C LEU A 537 -0.09 12.04 -23.58
N TYR A 538 0.06 11.82 -22.27
CA TYR A 538 -0.96 11.25 -21.38
C TYR A 538 -1.77 12.37 -20.72
N ALA A 539 -2.27 12.16 -19.49
CA ALA A 539 -2.98 13.19 -18.76
C ALA A 539 -2.13 14.47 -18.62
N PRO A 540 -2.73 15.67 -18.73
CA PRO A 540 -4.13 15.94 -19.06
C PRO A 540 -4.45 15.96 -20.58
N TYR A 541 -3.46 15.81 -21.46
CA TYR A 541 -3.61 16.08 -22.90
C TYR A 541 -4.21 14.93 -23.72
N TRP A 542 -3.90 13.67 -23.41
CA TRP A 542 -4.34 12.46 -24.12
C TRP A 542 -4.15 12.50 -25.65
N ARG A 543 -2.96 12.92 -26.10
CA ARG A 543 -2.62 13.06 -27.53
C ARG A 543 -1.70 11.94 -28.00
N LYS A 544 -2.30 10.89 -28.59
CA LYS A 544 -1.56 9.76 -29.21
C LYS A 544 -0.71 10.18 -30.42
N ASP A 545 -1.10 11.27 -31.06
CA ASP A 545 -0.43 11.84 -32.24
C ASP A 545 0.79 12.70 -31.89
N ALA A 546 1.01 13.03 -30.62
CA ALA A 546 2.16 13.80 -30.19
C ALA A 546 3.45 12.99 -30.26
N ARG A 547 4.59 13.63 -30.51
CA ARG A 547 5.93 13.01 -30.44
C ARG A 547 6.92 13.87 -29.68
N SER A 548 7.99 13.24 -29.19
CA SER A 548 9.04 13.93 -28.45
C SER A 548 9.66 15.05 -29.27
N VAL A 549 9.81 16.24 -28.67
CA VAL A 549 10.39 17.42 -29.32
C VAL A 549 11.38 18.09 -28.39
N ILE A 550 12.55 18.46 -28.92
CA ILE A 550 13.52 19.34 -28.24
C ILE A 550 13.57 20.66 -29.02
N CYS A 551 13.26 21.77 -28.35
CA CYS A 551 13.23 23.12 -28.90
C CYS A 551 14.21 24.04 -28.17
N GLY A 552 14.54 25.17 -28.78
CA GLY A 552 15.34 26.23 -28.14
C GLY A 552 16.84 25.96 -28.09
N LEU A 553 17.35 25.10 -28.98
CA LEU A 553 18.78 24.85 -29.13
C LEU A 553 19.48 26.06 -29.78
N THR A 554 20.61 26.46 -29.20
CA THR A 554 21.52 27.51 -29.68
C THR A 554 22.94 26.96 -29.82
N GLU A 555 23.86 27.73 -30.43
CA GLU A 555 25.28 27.33 -30.56
C GLU A 555 25.97 27.07 -29.21
N GLU A 556 25.47 27.66 -28.12
CA GLU A 556 26.00 27.51 -26.77
C GLU A 556 25.41 26.30 -26.02
N THR A 557 24.49 25.57 -26.64
CA THR A 557 23.81 24.45 -26.00
C THR A 557 24.78 23.29 -25.78
N LYS A 558 24.79 22.80 -24.54
CA LYS A 558 25.65 21.71 -24.02
C LYS A 558 24.78 20.54 -23.53
N PRO A 559 25.34 19.33 -23.40
CA PRO A 559 24.59 18.16 -22.91
C PRO A 559 23.87 18.40 -21.56
N GLY A 560 24.47 19.16 -20.64
CA GLY A 560 23.82 19.51 -19.37
C GLY A 560 22.53 20.34 -19.49
N HIS A 561 22.37 21.13 -20.56
CA HIS A 561 21.10 21.82 -20.83
C HIS A 561 19.99 20.84 -21.22
N LEU A 562 20.32 19.74 -21.91
CA LEU A 562 19.36 18.69 -22.27
C LEU A 562 18.93 17.92 -21.03
N VAL A 563 19.87 17.58 -20.15
CA VAL A 563 19.59 16.92 -18.87
C VAL A 563 18.72 17.80 -17.98
N LYS A 564 19.06 19.08 -17.85
CA LYS A 564 18.23 20.06 -17.13
C LYS A 564 16.83 20.16 -17.73
N ALA A 565 16.71 20.30 -19.05
CA ALA A 565 15.41 20.37 -19.72
C ALA A 565 14.57 19.10 -19.49
N ALA A 566 15.19 17.92 -19.40
CA ALA A 566 14.49 16.68 -19.06
C ALA A 566 13.97 16.66 -17.62
N LEU A 567 14.75 17.14 -16.65
CA LEU A 567 14.28 17.30 -15.27
C LEU A 567 13.16 18.34 -15.17
N GLU A 568 13.32 19.50 -15.83
CA GLU A 568 12.29 20.54 -15.90
C GLU A 568 10.99 20.00 -16.54
N ALA A 569 11.09 19.14 -17.57
CA ALA A 569 9.95 18.51 -18.21
C ALA A 569 9.15 17.61 -17.26
N VAL A 570 9.82 16.90 -16.35
CA VAL A 570 9.12 16.15 -15.29
C VAL A 570 8.31 17.12 -14.43
N CYS A 571 8.94 18.19 -13.96
CA CYS A 571 8.29 19.18 -13.11
C CYS A 571 7.08 19.85 -13.79
N PHE A 572 7.19 20.18 -15.07
CA PHE A 572 6.10 20.81 -15.81
C PHE A 572 4.96 19.85 -16.15
N GLN A 573 5.24 18.57 -16.42
CA GLN A 573 4.18 17.57 -16.60
C GLN A 573 3.41 17.35 -15.30
N VAL A 574 4.10 17.28 -14.15
CA VAL A 574 3.43 17.21 -12.83
C VAL A 574 2.60 18.47 -12.60
N ARG A 575 3.12 19.65 -12.92
CA ARG A 575 2.36 20.90 -12.83
C ARG A 575 1.11 20.89 -13.71
N ASP A 576 1.20 20.39 -14.95
CA ASP A 576 0.05 20.30 -15.85
C ASP A 576 -1.08 19.45 -15.25
N VAL A 577 -0.72 18.33 -14.61
CA VAL A 577 -1.68 17.48 -13.90
C VAL A 577 -2.29 18.20 -12.70
N LEU A 578 -1.47 18.90 -11.91
CA LEU A 578 -1.95 19.66 -10.75
C LEU A 578 -2.88 20.81 -11.15
N GLU A 579 -2.59 21.53 -12.24
CA GLU A 579 -3.49 22.56 -12.77
C GLU A 579 -4.83 21.96 -13.21
N ALA A 580 -4.82 20.80 -13.88
CA ALA A 580 -6.04 20.07 -14.23
C ALA A 580 -6.85 19.67 -12.98
N MET A 581 -6.17 19.19 -11.92
CA MET A 581 -6.82 18.83 -10.65
C MET A 581 -7.46 20.05 -9.98
N THR A 582 -6.77 21.19 -9.96
CA THR A 582 -7.31 22.44 -9.41
C THR A 582 -8.55 22.89 -10.17
N LEU A 583 -8.56 22.78 -11.50
CA LEU A 583 -9.72 23.11 -12.32
C LEU A 583 -10.93 22.20 -12.06
N ASP A 584 -10.71 20.88 -11.92
CA ASP A 584 -11.80 19.94 -11.65
C ASP A 584 -12.32 19.99 -10.19
N CYS A 585 -11.44 20.26 -9.22
CA CYS A 585 -11.82 20.30 -7.80
C CYS A 585 -12.31 21.69 -7.35
N ASN A 586 -12.00 22.75 -8.10
CA ASN A 586 -12.15 24.16 -7.72
C ASN A 586 -11.50 24.48 -6.36
N MET A 587 -10.32 23.89 -6.12
CA MET A 587 -9.56 24.04 -4.88
C MET A 587 -8.06 24.12 -5.19
N SER A 588 -7.38 25.08 -4.56
CA SER A 588 -5.92 25.22 -4.68
C SER A 588 -5.21 24.19 -3.80
N LEU A 589 -4.18 23.55 -4.34
CA LEU A 589 -3.30 22.68 -3.58
C LEU A 589 -2.34 23.54 -2.74
N ASN A 590 -2.18 23.21 -1.45
CA ASN A 590 -1.33 23.99 -0.55
C ASN A 590 0.10 23.46 -0.42
N LYS A 591 0.29 22.15 -0.63
CA LYS A 591 1.59 21.47 -0.61
C LYS A 591 1.48 20.17 -1.40
N LEU A 592 2.61 19.69 -1.90
CA LEU A 592 2.71 18.40 -2.59
C LEU A 592 3.59 17.46 -1.77
N LEU A 593 3.04 16.31 -1.36
CA LEU A 593 3.82 15.22 -0.78
C LEU A 593 4.46 14.40 -1.90
N VAL A 594 5.70 13.96 -1.72
CA VAL A 594 6.46 13.31 -2.80
C VAL A 594 7.22 12.09 -2.32
N ASP A 595 7.12 11.01 -3.07
CA ASP A 595 7.80 9.74 -2.81
C ASP A 595 8.41 9.17 -4.10
N GLY A 596 9.17 8.07 -3.98
CA GLY A 596 9.74 7.36 -5.12
C GLY A 596 11.18 7.74 -5.46
N GLY A 597 11.82 6.92 -6.31
CA GLY A 597 13.28 6.93 -6.49
C GLY A 597 13.89 8.22 -7.04
N MET A 598 13.13 9.08 -7.74
CA MET A 598 13.69 10.36 -8.22
C MET A 598 13.70 11.44 -7.14
N THR A 599 12.97 11.27 -6.04
CA THR A 599 12.87 12.31 -5.00
C THR A 599 14.16 12.48 -4.21
N VAL A 600 15.10 11.53 -4.29
CA VAL A 600 16.47 11.67 -3.76
C VAL A 600 17.25 12.84 -4.38
N ASN A 601 16.78 13.34 -5.53
CA ASN A 601 17.36 14.49 -6.21
C ASN A 601 16.80 15.80 -5.64
N ASP A 602 17.53 16.43 -4.72
CA ASP A 602 17.16 17.71 -4.12
C ASP A 602 16.96 18.83 -5.16
N TYR A 603 17.72 18.82 -6.25
CA TYR A 603 17.59 19.80 -7.32
C TYR A 603 16.25 19.66 -8.06
N LEU A 604 15.81 18.41 -8.33
CA LEU A 604 14.50 18.13 -8.89
C LEU A 604 13.38 18.58 -7.94
N MET A 605 13.50 18.29 -6.64
CA MET A 605 12.50 18.67 -5.63
C MET A 605 12.39 20.19 -5.48
N GLN A 606 13.52 20.89 -5.51
CA GLN A 606 13.54 22.35 -5.52
C GLN A 606 12.89 22.92 -6.78
N MET A 607 13.22 22.40 -7.97
CA MET A 607 12.57 22.84 -9.23
C MET A 607 11.06 22.55 -9.23
N GLN A 608 10.63 21.41 -8.68
CA GLN A 608 9.22 21.09 -8.55
C GLN A 608 8.48 22.12 -7.68
N SER A 609 9.04 22.45 -6.52
CA SER A 609 8.51 23.48 -5.62
C SER A 609 8.47 24.85 -6.30
N ASP A 610 9.56 25.22 -6.95
CA ASP A 610 9.71 26.46 -7.71
C ASP A 610 8.66 26.61 -8.82
N TYR A 611 8.39 25.54 -9.57
CA TYR A 611 7.51 25.59 -10.74
C TYR A 611 6.04 25.44 -10.40
N CYS A 612 5.68 24.65 -9.40
CA CYS A 612 4.30 24.57 -8.90
C CYS A 612 3.94 25.77 -8.02
N GLY A 613 4.93 26.37 -7.34
CA GLY A 613 4.69 27.48 -6.44
C GLY A 613 4.09 27.11 -5.10
N ILE A 614 4.26 25.86 -4.69
CA ILE A 614 3.79 25.33 -3.42
C ILE A 614 4.93 24.53 -2.77
N PRO A 615 4.97 24.44 -1.43
CA PRO A 615 5.91 23.59 -0.74
C PRO A 615 5.84 22.13 -1.24
N VAL A 616 7.00 21.53 -1.46
CA VAL A 616 7.17 20.10 -1.74
C VAL A 616 7.72 19.45 -0.47
N VAL A 617 7.04 18.42 0.03
CA VAL A 617 7.35 17.75 1.29
C VAL A 617 7.75 16.31 0.97
N ARG A 618 8.99 15.95 1.31
CA ARG A 618 9.54 14.60 1.10
C ARG A 618 9.67 13.91 2.47
N PRO A 619 8.97 12.79 2.74
CA PRO A 619 9.17 12.04 3.97
C PRO A 619 10.54 11.36 3.99
N THR A 620 11.10 11.16 5.18
CA THR A 620 12.34 10.40 5.37
C THR A 620 12.10 8.90 5.21
N LEU A 621 10.88 8.42 5.45
CA LEU A 621 10.47 7.06 5.15
C LEU A 621 10.30 6.90 3.63
N THR A 622 11.19 6.14 3.00
CA THR A 622 11.16 5.93 1.54
C THR A 622 10.05 4.96 1.10
N GLU A 623 9.64 4.05 1.98
CA GLU A 623 8.71 2.95 1.69
C GLU A 623 7.24 3.33 1.99
N THR A 624 6.80 4.50 1.51
CA THR A 624 5.45 5.04 1.80
C THR A 624 4.34 4.13 1.29
N THR A 625 4.53 3.47 0.14
CA THR A 625 3.58 2.51 -0.45
C THR A 625 3.33 1.34 0.50
N SER A 626 4.39 0.63 0.87
CA SER A 626 4.31 -0.49 1.82
C SER A 626 3.78 -0.04 3.18
N PHE A 627 4.17 1.15 3.65
CA PHE A 627 3.69 1.70 4.91
C PHE A 627 2.19 1.98 4.88
N GLY A 628 1.64 2.47 3.77
CA GLY A 628 0.19 2.66 3.64
C GLY A 628 -0.61 1.36 3.73
N ALA A 629 -0.08 0.27 3.17
CA ALA A 629 -0.67 -1.06 3.33
C ALA A 629 -0.63 -1.52 4.80
N ALA A 630 0.50 -1.30 5.48
CA ALA A 630 0.65 -1.59 6.91
C ALA A 630 -0.34 -0.77 7.74
N VAL A 631 -0.49 0.53 7.45
CA VAL A 631 -1.47 1.41 8.13
C VAL A 631 -2.88 0.86 7.96
N ALA A 632 -3.29 0.52 6.74
CA ALA A 632 -4.61 -0.06 6.49
C ALA A 632 -4.82 -1.38 7.26
N ALA A 633 -3.80 -2.23 7.35
CA ALA A 633 -3.90 -3.46 8.13
C ALA A 633 -3.99 -3.20 9.64
N GLY A 634 -3.17 -2.29 10.17
CA GLY A 634 -3.07 -1.98 11.59
C GLY A 634 -4.28 -1.26 12.16
N ILE A 635 -4.97 -0.43 11.36
CA ILE A 635 -6.19 0.27 11.79
C ILE A 635 -7.46 -0.59 11.69
N ALA A 636 -7.38 -1.77 11.07
CA ALA A 636 -8.54 -2.63 10.87
C ALA A 636 -9.20 -2.98 12.21
N LYS A 637 -10.54 -2.94 12.24
CA LYS A 637 -11.31 -3.27 13.43
C LYS A 637 -11.02 -4.72 13.85
N GLY A 638 -10.56 -4.91 15.08
CA GLY A 638 -10.15 -6.21 15.63
C GLY A 638 -8.63 -6.41 15.64
N ILE A 639 -7.87 -5.62 14.86
CA ILE A 639 -6.41 -5.51 14.96
C ILE A 639 -6.07 -4.32 15.86
N ALA A 640 -6.53 -3.12 15.48
CA ALA A 640 -6.45 -1.88 16.27
C ALA A 640 -5.06 -1.59 16.88
N VAL A 641 -4.00 -1.85 16.11
CA VAL A 641 -2.61 -1.54 16.48
C VAL A 641 -2.33 -0.05 16.30
N TRP A 642 -2.99 0.59 15.33
CA TRP A 642 -2.95 2.04 15.13
C TRP A 642 -4.36 2.64 15.18
N GLU A 643 -4.41 3.91 15.61
CA GLU A 643 -5.55 4.81 15.43
C GLU A 643 -5.10 5.93 14.49
N LEU A 644 -5.92 6.31 13.50
CA LEU A 644 -5.55 7.24 12.43
C LEU A 644 -5.00 8.59 12.93
N ASP A 645 -5.45 9.06 14.08
CA ASP A 645 -5.04 10.32 14.71
C ASP A 645 -3.78 10.19 15.58
N LYS A 646 -3.33 8.97 15.88
CA LYS A 646 -2.18 8.67 16.74
C LYS A 646 -0.98 8.08 15.98
N ILE A 647 -1.07 7.96 14.65
CA ILE A 647 0.08 7.54 13.85
C ILE A 647 1.13 8.65 13.93
N LEU A 648 2.34 8.28 14.37
CA LEU A 648 3.42 9.24 14.54
C LEU A 648 3.74 9.95 13.22
N PRO A 649 3.97 11.28 13.25
CA PRO A 649 4.37 12.00 12.07
C PRO A 649 5.76 11.53 11.61
N VAL A 650 5.84 11.08 10.36
CA VAL A 650 7.11 10.75 9.71
C VAL A 650 7.93 12.04 9.55
N PRO A 651 9.23 12.08 9.93
CA PRO A 651 10.08 13.23 9.67
C PRO A 651 10.11 13.57 8.17
N CYS A 652 10.19 14.84 7.81
CA CYS A 652 10.12 15.29 6.42
C CYS A 652 11.11 16.42 6.12
N ASP A 653 11.64 16.41 4.90
CA ASP A 653 12.28 17.57 4.29
C ASP A 653 11.23 18.44 3.58
N THR A 654 11.39 19.76 3.61
CA THR A 654 10.48 20.69 2.93
C THR A 654 11.25 21.65 2.02
N PHE A 655 10.90 21.62 0.74
CA PHE A 655 11.42 22.52 -0.29
C PHE A 655 10.41 23.63 -0.53
N ASN A 656 10.79 24.87 -0.23
CA ASN A 656 9.94 26.04 -0.43
C ASN A 656 10.26 26.73 -1.77
N PRO A 657 9.27 27.34 -2.45
CA PRO A 657 9.52 28.04 -3.70
C PRO A 657 10.49 29.21 -3.49
N LEU A 658 11.56 29.26 -4.28
CA LEU A 658 12.61 30.28 -4.23
C LEU A 658 12.52 31.27 -5.40
N ILE A 659 11.85 30.91 -6.50
CA ILE A 659 11.68 31.79 -7.67
C ILE A 659 10.40 32.63 -7.61
N SER A 660 10.42 33.79 -8.27
CA SER A 660 9.24 34.64 -8.39
C SER A 660 8.19 34.04 -9.34
N GLU A 661 6.93 34.48 -9.16
CA GLU A 661 5.82 34.09 -10.01
C GLU A 661 6.05 34.45 -11.49
N ASP A 662 6.65 35.61 -11.78
CA ASP A 662 6.97 36.04 -13.14
C ASP A 662 7.95 35.08 -13.85
N VAL A 663 9.02 34.67 -13.16
CA VAL A 663 10.01 33.72 -13.70
C VAL A 663 9.36 32.36 -13.93
N ARG A 664 8.56 31.91 -12.96
CA ARG A 664 7.77 30.67 -13.06
C ARG A 664 6.85 30.68 -14.28
N ASN A 665 6.07 31.74 -14.47
CA ASN A 665 5.09 31.85 -15.55
C ASN A 665 5.77 31.99 -16.91
N MET A 666 6.92 32.68 -16.99
CA MET A 666 7.74 32.74 -18.21
C MET A 666 8.22 31.35 -18.61
N LYS A 667 8.82 30.58 -17.68
CA LYS A 667 9.27 29.22 -17.96
C LYS A 667 8.12 28.30 -18.37
N TYR A 668 6.99 28.39 -17.68
CA TYR A 668 5.81 27.59 -18.00
C TYR A 668 5.21 27.92 -19.37
N SER A 669 5.24 29.19 -19.78
CA SER A 669 4.80 29.59 -21.12
C SER A 669 5.66 28.94 -22.22
N LYS A 670 6.98 28.83 -22.01
CA LYS A 670 7.89 28.12 -22.94
C LYS A 670 7.60 26.62 -22.98
N TRP A 671 7.29 26.01 -21.83
CA TRP A 671 6.84 24.62 -21.77
C TRP A 671 5.57 24.40 -22.62
N LYS A 672 4.55 25.25 -22.47
CA LYS A 672 3.30 25.17 -23.26
C LYS A 672 3.56 25.33 -24.76
N MET A 673 4.45 26.24 -25.15
CA MET A 673 4.91 26.37 -26.53
C MET A 673 5.57 25.08 -27.07
N GLY A 674 6.31 24.36 -26.22
CA GLY A 674 6.87 23.06 -26.55
C GLY A 674 5.77 22.00 -26.77
N ILE A 675 4.78 21.95 -25.87
CA ILE A 675 3.64 21.03 -25.98
C ILE A 675 2.90 21.24 -27.30
N GLU A 676 2.58 22.49 -27.67
CA GLU A 676 1.92 22.80 -28.93
C GLU A 676 2.68 22.29 -30.15
N ARG A 677 4.02 22.37 -30.13
CA ARG A 677 4.88 21.89 -31.22
C ARG A 677 4.98 20.36 -31.28
N SER A 678 4.73 19.68 -30.16
CA SER A 678 4.78 18.21 -30.09
C SER A 678 3.55 17.55 -30.72
N ILE A 679 2.44 18.28 -30.81
CA ILE A 679 1.12 17.77 -31.21
C ILE A 679 0.94 17.74 -32.73
N GLY A 680 0.19 16.76 -33.26
CA GLY A 680 -0.09 16.63 -34.69
C GLY A 680 1.05 16.05 -35.52
N TRP A 681 2.06 15.47 -34.85
CA TRP A 681 3.25 14.94 -35.50
C TRP A 681 2.94 13.68 -36.31
N VAL A 682 2.20 12.74 -35.73
CA VAL A 682 1.71 11.56 -36.45
C VAL A 682 0.36 11.87 -37.07
N LYS A 683 0.30 11.87 -38.41
CA LYS A 683 -0.96 11.90 -39.13
C LYS A 683 -1.61 10.52 -38.98
N SER A 684 -2.81 10.46 -38.41
CA SER A 684 -3.63 9.26 -38.37
C SER A 684 -4.07 8.88 -39.79
N GLY A 685 -3.21 8.13 -40.49
CA GLY A 685 -3.49 7.58 -41.81
C GLY A 685 -3.89 6.11 -41.71
N ASN A 686 -5.11 5.79 -42.13
CA ASN A 686 -5.37 4.48 -42.72
C ASN A 686 -4.45 4.35 -43.94
N LEU A 687 -3.42 3.51 -43.86
CA LEU A 687 -2.53 3.17 -44.98
C LEU A 687 -3.24 2.49 -46.17
N ALA A 688 -4.56 2.29 -46.11
CA ALA A 688 -5.38 1.73 -47.19
C ALA A 688 -6.14 2.79 -48.03
N ASP A 689 -6.29 4.03 -47.54
CA ASP A 689 -7.08 5.07 -48.24
C ASP A 689 -6.20 6.03 -49.09
N ASP A 690 -4.87 5.97 -48.96
CA ASP A 690 -3.92 6.87 -49.65
C ASP A 690 -3.50 6.40 -51.07
N ILE A 691 -4.19 5.42 -51.67
CA ILE A 691 -4.00 5.05 -53.09
C ILE A 691 -4.83 5.92 -54.05
N ASN A 692 -5.30 7.10 -53.60
CA ASN A 692 -5.82 8.13 -54.49
C ASN A 692 -5.20 9.50 -54.18
N LEU A 693 -3.87 9.56 -54.25
CA LEU A 693 -3.19 10.84 -54.49
C LEU A 693 -3.45 11.29 -55.93
N PRO A 694 -3.92 12.52 -56.18
CA PRO A 694 -3.88 13.11 -57.51
C PRO A 694 -2.42 13.18 -57.95
N ARG A 695 -2.17 12.80 -59.22
CA ARG A 695 -0.86 12.90 -59.87
C ARG A 695 -0.18 14.24 -59.56
N MET A 696 1.12 14.14 -59.30
CA MET A 696 2.08 15.23 -59.31
C MET A 696 1.74 16.21 -60.43
N VAL A 697 1.42 17.44 -60.05
CA VAL A 697 1.45 18.59 -60.96
C VAL A 697 2.92 18.95 -61.09
N GLU A 698 3.47 18.77 -62.29
CA GLU A 698 4.74 19.33 -62.71
C GLU A 698 4.75 20.83 -62.37
N TRP A 699 5.80 21.28 -61.67
CA TRP A 699 6.03 22.70 -61.46
C TRP A 699 6.44 23.31 -62.80
N ASP A 700 5.53 24.05 -63.43
CA ASP A 700 5.85 25.02 -64.46
C ASP A 700 6.50 26.26 -63.80
N ASP A 701 7.72 26.56 -64.24
CA ASP A 701 8.63 27.58 -63.73
C ASP A 701 8.25 29.04 -64.14
N ASP A 702 6.97 29.37 -64.28
CA ASP A 702 6.52 30.65 -64.86
C ASP A 702 5.45 31.43 -64.06
N GLU A 703 5.35 31.24 -62.74
CA GLU A 703 4.60 32.17 -61.86
C GLU A 703 5.40 32.60 -60.61
N ALA A 704 6.49 33.34 -60.84
CA ALA A 704 7.05 34.23 -59.84
C ALA A 704 6.07 35.41 -59.59
N GLY A 705 5.17 35.27 -58.63
CA GLY A 705 4.07 36.24 -58.44
C GLY A 705 3.31 36.23 -57.11
N GLY A 706 3.99 36.07 -55.97
CA GLY A 706 3.64 36.67 -54.67
C GLY A 706 2.28 36.36 -53.99
N LYS A 707 2.33 35.65 -52.85
CA LYS A 707 1.47 35.93 -51.68
C LYS A 707 2.25 35.78 -50.38
N ILE A 708 2.99 36.84 -50.04
CA ILE A 708 3.45 37.12 -48.68
C ILE A 708 2.20 37.48 -47.87
N ALA A 709 2.02 36.86 -46.69
CA ALA A 709 0.98 37.24 -45.75
C ALA A 709 1.09 38.73 -45.42
N ALA A 710 0.06 39.50 -45.78
CA ALA A 710 0.05 40.94 -45.62
C ALA A 710 0.10 41.30 -44.13
N ALA A 711 1.23 41.87 -43.70
CA ALA A 711 1.27 42.68 -42.48
C ALA A 711 0.24 43.80 -42.61
N ALA A 712 -0.46 44.12 -41.51
CA ALA A 712 -1.41 45.22 -41.49
C ALA A 712 -0.75 46.51 -42.04
N PRO A 713 -1.42 47.29 -42.90
CA PRO A 713 -0.82 48.49 -43.48
C PRO A 713 -0.37 49.44 -42.36
N ALA A 714 0.85 49.96 -42.43
CA ALA A 714 1.38 50.94 -41.47
C ALA A 714 0.44 52.14 -41.25
N GLY A 715 -0.42 52.44 -42.23
CA GLY A 715 -1.47 53.44 -42.12
C GLY A 715 -2.52 53.16 -41.03
N LEU A 716 -2.85 51.91 -40.73
CA LEU A 716 -3.80 51.53 -39.66
C LEU A 716 -3.22 51.76 -38.26
N PHE A 717 -1.92 51.52 -38.10
CA PHE A 717 -1.20 51.81 -36.86
C PHE A 717 -1.06 53.32 -36.63
N LEU A 718 -0.76 54.08 -37.69
CA LEU A 718 -0.67 55.55 -37.64
C LEU A 718 -2.05 56.21 -37.40
N LEU A 719 -3.13 55.66 -37.97
CA LEU A 719 -4.49 56.13 -37.68
C LEU A 719 -4.88 55.86 -36.22
N GLY A 720 -4.55 54.68 -35.69
CA GLY A 720 -4.78 54.34 -34.29
C GLY A 720 -4.05 55.30 -33.34
N ALA A 721 -2.76 55.57 -33.61
CA ALA A 721 -1.97 56.51 -32.83
C ALA A 721 -2.53 57.95 -32.89
N ALA A 722 -2.97 58.42 -34.06
CA ALA A 722 -3.58 59.74 -34.22
C ALA A 722 -4.91 59.89 -33.47
N VAL A 723 -5.74 58.83 -33.45
CA VAL A 723 -7.00 58.81 -32.70
C VAL A 723 -6.74 58.86 -31.19
N PHE A 724 -5.73 58.14 -30.68
CA PHE A 724 -5.36 58.18 -29.27
C PHE A 724 -4.79 59.55 -28.85
N ILE A 725 -4.01 60.20 -29.70
CA ILE A 725 -3.52 61.57 -29.45
C ILE A 725 -4.68 62.57 -29.45
N ALA A 726 -5.59 62.48 -30.42
CA ALA A 726 -6.77 63.35 -30.46
C ALA A 726 -7.70 63.15 -29.26
N PHE A 727 -7.87 61.90 -28.80
CA PHE A 727 -8.64 61.57 -27.61
C PHE A 727 -7.97 62.08 -26.33
N SER A 728 -6.64 61.97 -26.23
CA SER A 728 -5.85 62.54 -25.13
C SER A 728 -5.99 64.06 -25.07
N GLU A 729 -5.90 64.75 -26.21
CA GLU A 729 -6.04 66.20 -26.30
C GLU A 729 -7.47 66.66 -25.97
N PHE A 730 -8.48 65.90 -26.39
CA PHE A 730 -9.89 66.13 -26.04
C PHE A 730 -10.15 65.99 -24.53
N MET A 731 -9.59 64.95 -23.90
CA MET A 731 -9.68 64.76 -22.45
C MET A 731 -8.94 65.85 -21.68
N ARG A 732 -7.77 66.28 -22.17
CA ARG A 732 -6.98 67.36 -21.57
C ARG A 732 -7.71 68.71 -21.60
N ARG A 733 -8.48 69.01 -22.66
CA ARG A 733 -9.32 70.22 -22.78
C ARG A 733 -10.59 70.21 -21.94
N ARG A 734 -10.99 69.05 -21.39
CA ARG A 734 -12.12 68.93 -20.45
C ARG A 734 -11.69 68.92 -18.97
N LEU A 735 -10.39 68.81 -18.71
CA LEU A 735 -9.80 68.77 -17.37
C LEU A 735 -9.17 70.11 -16.94
N VAL A 736 -9.21 71.13 -17.81
CA VAL A 736 -8.95 72.56 -17.54
C VAL A 736 -10.27 73.30 -17.68
#